data_AF-A0A947QSX0-F1
#
_entry.id   AF-A0A947QSX0-F1
#
_cell.length_a   1.000
_cell.length_b   1.000
_cell.length_c   1.000
_cell.angle_alpha   90.00
_cell.angle_beta   90.00
_cell.angle_gamma   90.00
#
_symmetry.space_group_name_H-M   'P 1'
#
loop_
_entity.id
_entity.type
_entity.pdbx_description
1 polymer ?
#
loop_
_entity_poly.entity_id
_entity_poly.type
_entity_poly.pdbx_seq_one_letter_code
_entity_poly.pdbx_strand_id
1 'polypeptide(L)'
;MFKVLRNCLILFSLCLIALVFDPVNISAEDKASLPSGQNIPKLEVSPDDPKLVNGHVYPNWGPVCQRYTYSVIYLDEKGRSPAYVKIYFNGKMIDMEKENPEENNYINGVKYIYQYVPNKLGSNFYYFEASNGLGKTRSNIIDSPDNGPVLFNSSFENNEIAVVDVASETKILSYDVKDEWVGGVALSDDGKYLAAKTHKKIYLFDTSAPEKPVWVYEGIEERPGDVKGGIDISGDGSRIIASIGGNAILFDQQSNQPIWIYRGSGNQAYNVAISKDGHYMAMGTAGSVSSTAQGYKSSETTNLLIFWSEKSQIPLWQYHADGNFHDVSLSDDGSFISGATGCPDRRFYLFGKDSNQPIIRSDMLTRDSPVHRAKVSADGQYIAVGSESDAGAVFLFSQDSTTPIWKFPAPYGSSFRALNITPDGQYMGGATFRGDVYIFEKSSNVPVSHWKVDAALGGIDIADDGSFVATGGTDSQLHIFQKGVSERSDIDFNEYVEEIDISGNGQYIAVGTAGSVYFFESFDMNLQPVTCQEIKEPIPEAVNNMRDNDQTDNSINFEPINDANVVNTDVWPGMLLGFGFAISLIILGGYILIIKLDVVSKLKSHKQQPSLEIEVKDKLQKPVKLNKQVVVILSAICGILFVLTIISVVINVKNQQEFSFTDQPNQELNETSGDKTKQIGCGNNICEPDYGETKTNCPSDCSAGN
;
A
#
# COMPACT_ATOMS: atom_id res chain seq x y z
N MET A 1 -39.52 -62.11 -5.48
CA MET A 1 -38.26 -62.00 -4.71
C MET A 1 -37.14 -61.35 -5.52
N PHE A 2 -36.79 -61.84 -6.72
CA PHE A 2 -35.75 -61.24 -7.59
C PHE A 2 -35.96 -59.78 -8.02
N LYS A 3 -37.21 -59.34 -8.26
CA LYS A 3 -37.50 -57.92 -8.59
C LYS A 3 -37.30 -56.97 -7.41
N VAL A 4 -37.52 -57.44 -6.18
CA VAL A 4 -37.33 -56.63 -4.96
C VAL A 4 -35.84 -56.49 -4.66
N LEU A 5 -35.07 -57.57 -4.81
CA LEU A 5 -33.62 -57.55 -4.63
C LEU A 5 -32.92 -56.62 -5.64
N ARG A 6 -33.35 -56.63 -6.91
CA ARG A 6 -32.80 -55.75 -7.95
C ARG A 6 -33.09 -54.27 -7.67
N ASN A 7 -34.28 -53.95 -7.19
CA ASN A 7 -34.63 -52.57 -6.85
C ASN A 7 -33.91 -52.11 -5.58
N CYS A 8 -33.71 -52.98 -4.58
CA CYS A 8 -32.89 -52.67 -3.41
C CYS A 8 -31.41 -52.45 -3.76
N LEU A 9 -30.83 -53.23 -4.69
CA LEU A 9 -29.46 -53.03 -5.14
C LEU A 9 -29.29 -51.71 -5.93
N ILE A 10 -30.25 -51.34 -6.77
CA ILE A 10 -30.23 -50.06 -7.50
C ILE A 10 -30.37 -48.88 -6.53
N LEU A 11 -31.26 -48.99 -5.53
CA LEU A 11 -31.40 -47.99 -4.46
C LEU A 11 -30.13 -47.89 -3.61
N PHE A 12 -29.48 -49.01 -3.30
CA PHE A 12 -28.24 -49.02 -2.52
C PHE A 12 -27.06 -48.43 -3.32
N SER A 13 -26.98 -48.70 -4.63
CA SER A 13 -25.99 -48.09 -5.52
C SER A 13 -26.24 -46.59 -5.75
N LEU A 14 -27.50 -46.15 -5.83
CA LEU A 14 -27.86 -44.73 -5.91
C LEU A 14 -27.57 -43.99 -4.59
N CYS A 15 -27.80 -44.62 -3.43
CA CYS A 15 -27.38 -44.07 -2.14
C CYS A 15 -25.86 -44.02 -1.97
N LEU A 16 -25.12 -44.99 -2.52
CA LEU A 16 -23.65 -44.94 -2.50
C LEU A 16 -23.08 -43.82 -3.40
N ILE A 17 -23.70 -43.55 -4.55
CA ILE A 17 -23.29 -42.45 -5.43
C ILE A 17 -23.65 -41.09 -4.80
N ALA A 18 -24.76 -41.00 -4.05
CA ALA A 18 -25.11 -39.81 -3.27
C ALA A 18 -24.21 -39.60 -2.03
N LEU A 19 -23.51 -40.62 -1.54
CA LEU A 19 -22.53 -40.51 -0.45
C LEU A 19 -21.10 -40.23 -0.94
N VAL A 20 -20.84 -40.29 -2.26
CA VAL A 20 -19.52 -40.02 -2.87
C VAL A 20 -19.51 -38.70 -3.66
N PHE A 21 -20.68 -38.13 -3.93
CA PHE A 21 -20.84 -36.80 -4.51
C PHE A 21 -21.77 -35.95 -3.64
N ASP A 22 -21.29 -35.54 -2.47
CA ASP A 22 -21.72 -34.24 -1.97
C ASP A 22 -21.10 -33.21 -2.93
N PRO A 23 -21.89 -32.44 -3.70
CA PRO A 23 -21.34 -31.23 -4.29
C PRO A 23 -20.95 -30.37 -3.09
N VAL A 24 -19.65 -30.24 -2.85
CA VAL A 24 -19.17 -29.25 -1.92
C VAL A 24 -19.55 -27.90 -2.54
N ASN A 25 -20.72 -27.40 -2.16
CA ASN A 25 -21.03 -25.99 -2.26
C ASN A 25 -20.07 -25.30 -1.27
N ILE A 26 -18.83 -25.07 -1.68
CA ILE A 26 -17.95 -24.11 -1.00
C ILE A 26 -18.53 -22.73 -1.33
N SER A 27 -19.50 -22.28 -0.53
CA SER A 27 -19.57 -20.86 -0.20
C SER A 27 -18.44 -20.58 0.78
N ALA A 28 -17.73 -19.47 0.58
CA ALA A 28 -16.70 -19.00 1.48
C ALA A 28 -17.33 -18.49 2.78
N GLU A 29 -17.82 -19.37 3.66
CA GLU A 29 -18.37 -18.95 4.94
C GLU A 29 -18.60 -20.16 5.87
N ASP A 30 -17.73 -20.33 6.86
CA ASP A 30 -18.02 -21.12 8.05
C ASP A 30 -17.82 -20.21 9.28
N LYS A 31 -18.91 -19.92 9.98
CA LYS A 31 -18.92 -19.08 11.19
C LYS A 31 -18.54 -19.93 12.41
N ALA A 32 -17.32 -19.83 12.91
CA ALA A 32 -17.01 -20.24 14.28
C ALA A 32 -17.44 -19.13 15.25
N SER A 33 -18.35 -19.44 16.17
CA SER A 33 -18.85 -18.53 17.20
C SER A 33 -17.87 -18.45 18.38
N LEU A 34 -17.09 -17.37 18.47
CA LEU A 34 -16.37 -17.00 19.70
C LEU A 34 -17.26 -16.14 20.60
N PRO A 35 -17.16 -16.26 21.94
CA PRO A 35 -18.00 -15.51 22.88
C PRO A 35 -17.66 -14.02 22.86
N SER A 36 -18.68 -13.19 22.64
CA SER A 36 -18.60 -11.72 22.65
C SER A 36 -18.01 -11.18 23.96
N GLY A 37 -17.03 -10.29 23.86
CA GLY A 37 -16.51 -9.51 24.98
C GLY A 37 -17.61 -8.71 25.70
N GLN A 38 -17.38 -8.36 26.97
CA GLN A 38 -18.31 -7.54 27.74
C GLN A 38 -18.58 -6.20 27.03
N ASN A 39 -19.85 -5.91 26.72
CA ASN A 39 -20.27 -4.63 26.16
C ASN A 39 -19.90 -3.48 27.10
N ILE A 40 -18.97 -2.62 26.68
CA ILE A 40 -18.61 -1.40 27.41
C ILE A 40 -19.80 -0.42 27.30
N PRO A 41 -20.44 0.01 28.40
CA PRO A 41 -21.59 0.90 28.32
C PRO A 41 -21.22 2.25 27.71
N LYS A 42 -22.01 2.72 26.73
CA LYS A 42 -21.87 4.07 26.18
C LYS A 42 -22.13 5.11 27.29
N LEU A 43 -21.28 6.14 27.34
CA LEU A 43 -21.49 7.27 28.25
C LEU A 43 -22.58 8.19 27.69
N GLU A 44 -23.39 8.76 28.57
CA GLU A 44 -24.32 9.83 28.19
C GLU A 44 -23.53 11.10 27.90
N VAL A 45 -23.86 11.75 26.78
CA VAL A 45 -23.21 13.00 26.35
C VAL A 45 -23.75 14.18 27.17
N SER A 46 -22.85 14.98 27.73
CA SER A 46 -23.16 16.18 28.51
C SER A 46 -22.41 17.40 27.96
N PRO A 47 -23.02 18.61 27.94
CA PRO A 47 -22.32 19.85 27.59
C PRO A 47 -21.14 20.19 28.51
N ASP A 48 -21.06 19.54 29.68
CA ASP A 48 -19.99 19.70 30.64
C ASP A 48 -18.91 18.62 30.53
N ASP A 49 -18.91 17.77 29.51
CA ASP A 49 -17.92 16.72 29.36
C ASP A 49 -16.50 17.28 29.18
N PRO A 50 -15.50 16.76 29.93
CA PRO A 50 -14.11 17.05 29.64
C PRO A 50 -13.65 16.34 28.35
N LYS A 51 -12.45 16.65 27.87
CA LYS A 51 -11.81 16.01 26.72
C LYS A 51 -10.57 15.24 27.17
N LEU A 52 -10.39 14.05 26.61
CA LEU A 52 -9.15 13.28 26.72
C LEU A 52 -8.52 13.20 25.34
N VAL A 53 -7.27 13.61 25.21
CA VAL A 53 -6.53 13.61 23.93
C VAL A 53 -5.14 13.00 24.11
N ASN A 54 -4.55 12.59 22.98
CA ASN A 54 -3.21 12.01 22.92
C ASN A 54 -3.02 10.82 23.89
N GLY A 55 -4.06 9.99 24.03
CA GLY A 55 -3.99 8.77 24.83
C GLY A 55 -3.13 7.71 24.14
N HIS A 56 -2.02 7.29 24.75
CA HIS A 56 -1.15 6.25 24.17
C HIS A 56 -0.26 5.58 25.23
N VAL A 57 0.53 4.60 24.81
CA VAL A 57 1.59 3.98 25.62
C VAL A 57 2.95 4.18 24.96
N TYR A 58 3.96 4.48 25.78
CA TYR A 58 5.33 4.65 25.33
C TYR A 58 6.31 3.82 26.20
N PRO A 59 7.30 3.14 25.59
CA PRO A 59 7.40 2.87 24.15
C PRO A 59 6.19 2.05 23.64
N ASN A 60 5.94 2.10 22.33
CA ASN A 60 4.87 1.33 21.69
C ASN A 60 5.21 -0.17 21.57
N TRP A 61 6.46 -0.55 21.80
CA TRP A 61 6.92 -1.93 21.84
C TRP A 61 8.17 -2.09 22.71
N GLY A 62 8.54 -3.31 23.07
CA GLY A 62 9.81 -3.59 23.75
C GLY A 62 9.83 -4.94 24.48
N PRO A 63 10.91 -5.22 25.22
CA PRO A 63 11.01 -6.45 25.99
C PRO A 63 10.08 -6.45 27.22
N VAL A 64 9.84 -7.64 27.76
CA VAL A 64 9.42 -7.78 29.18
C VAL A 64 10.49 -7.18 30.11
N CYS A 65 10.10 -6.84 31.33
CA CYS A 65 10.95 -6.17 32.32
C CYS A 65 11.43 -4.77 31.93
N GLN A 66 10.79 -4.15 30.93
CA GLN A 66 10.92 -2.73 30.62
C GLN A 66 9.78 -1.92 31.22
N ARG A 67 10.03 -0.65 31.59
CA ARG A 67 8.97 0.26 31.99
C ARG A 67 8.25 0.86 30.79
N TYR A 68 6.93 0.80 30.83
CA TYR A 68 6.04 1.45 29.89
C TYR A 68 5.19 2.50 30.60
N THR A 69 4.99 3.64 29.95
CA THR A 69 4.19 4.75 30.45
C THR A 69 2.96 4.92 29.58
N TYR A 70 1.80 4.63 30.16
CA TYR A 70 0.50 4.96 29.59
C TYR A 70 0.19 6.40 29.93
N SER A 71 -0.12 7.23 28.94
CA SER A 71 -0.36 8.65 29.15
C SER A 71 -1.59 9.15 28.42
N VAL A 72 -2.22 10.18 28.98
CA VAL A 72 -3.35 10.88 28.37
C VAL A 72 -3.38 12.33 28.85
N ILE A 73 -3.83 13.24 28.00
CA ILE A 73 -3.98 14.66 28.34
C ILE A 73 -5.45 14.94 28.64
N TYR A 74 -5.72 15.47 29.84
CA TYR A 74 -7.05 15.92 30.26
C TYR A 74 -7.22 17.42 29.98
N LEU A 75 -8.32 17.78 29.31
CA LEU A 75 -8.74 19.16 29.07
C LEU A 75 -10.17 19.40 29.55
N ASP A 76 -10.43 20.61 30.05
CA ASP A 76 -11.77 21.10 30.37
C ASP A 76 -11.92 22.54 29.88
N GLU A 77 -12.93 22.81 29.06
CA GLU A 77 -13.14 24.12 28.42
C GLU A 77 -13.36 25.25 29.44
N LYS A 78 -13.83 24.92 30.66
CA LYS A 78 -14.04 25.86 31.76
C LYS A 78 -12.88 25.86 32.77
N GLY A 79 -11.79 25.14 32.48
CA GLY A 79 -10.61 25.04 33.33
C GLY A 79 -10.83 24.29 34.65
N ARG A 80 -11.87 23.45 34.74
CA ARG A 80 -12.16 22.69 35.97
C ARG A 80 -11.18 21.55 36.17
N SER A 81 -10.68 21.41 37.39
CA SER A 81 -9.90 20.24 37.80
C SER A 81 -10.74 18.96 37.68
N PRO A 82 -10.13 17.83 37.29
CA PRO A 82 -10.84 16.56 37.26
C PRO A 82 -11.23 16.11 38.67
N ALA A 83 -12.41 15.48 38.78
CA ALA A 83 -12.77 14.66 39.93
C ALA A 83 -11.99 13.34 39.94
N TYR A 84 -11.70 12.78 38.76
CA TYR A 84 -10.76 11.68 38.57
C TYR A 84 -10.24 11.63 37.13
N VAL A 85 -9.05 11.07 36.98
CA VAL A 85 -8.51 10.56 35.70
C VAL A 85 -8.02 9.15 35.98
N LYS A 86 -8.55 8.17 35.24
CA LYS A 86 -8.33 6.75 35.47
C LYS A 86 -7.99 6.03 34.17
N ILE A 87 -7.21 4.96 34.31
CA ILE A 87 -7.03 3.95 33.27
C ILE A 87 -7.81 2.71 33.67
N TYR A 88 -8.61 2.17 32.76
CA TYR A 88 -9.03 0.78 32.83
C TYR A 88 -7.90 -0.06 32.29
N PHE A 89 -7.35 -0.98 33.07
CA PHE A 89 -6.22 -1.82 32.70
C PHE A 89 -6.53 -3.26 33.07
N ASN A 90 -6.64 -4.14 32.07
CA ASN A 90 -6.89 -5.59 32.24
C ASN A 90 -8.00 -5.93 33.27
N GLY A 91 -9.16 -5.27 33.18
CA GLY A 91 -10.29 -5.56 34.09
C GLY A 91 -10.44 -4.62 35.27
N LYS A 92 -9.49 -3.69 35.49
CA LYS A 92 -9.44 -2.87 36.71
C LYS A 92 -9.32 -1.38 36.40
N MET A 93 -10.15 -0.57 37.05
CA MET A 93 -9.98 0.90 37.06
C MET A 93 -8.90 1.30 38.07
N ILE A 94 -7.91 2.07 37.60
CA ILE A 94 -6.74 2.53 38.37
C ILE A 94 -6.65 4.05 38.26
N ASP A 95 -6.46 4.75 39.38
CA ASP A 95 -6.22 6.19 39.40
C ASP A 95 -4.85 6.52 38.77
N MET A 96 -4.83 7.54 37.91
CA MET A 96 -3.61 8.04 37.27
C MET A 96 -3.06 9.26 38.01
N GLU A 97 -1.75 9.49 37.88
CA GLU A 97 -1.05 10.59 38.52
C GLU A 97 -0.67 11.66 37.49
N LYS A 98 -0.52 12.92 37.91
CA LYS A 98 0.02 13.95 37.01
C LYS A 98 1.48 13.68 36.72
N GLU A 99 1.90 13.84 35.48
CA GLU A 99 3.33 13.81 35.12
C GLU A 99 4.07 14.98 35.80
N ASN A 100 3.48 16.17 35.77
CA ASN A 100 3.94 17.34 36.52
C ASN A 100 2.91 17.72 37.60
N PRO A 101 3.21 17.51 38.89
CA PRO A 101 2.29 17.82 40.00
C PRO A 101 1.86 19.30 40.06
N GLU A 102 2.72 20.21 39.61
CA GLU A 102 2.50 21.66 39.65
C GLU A 102 1.64 22.17 38.48
N GLU A 103 1.48 21.36 37.42
CA GLU A 103 0.68 21.72 36.25
C GLU A 103 -0.81 21.67 36.59
N ASN A 104 -1.50 22.79 36.38
CA ASN A 104 -2.91 23.00 36.75
C ASN A 104 -3.70 23.78 35.69
N ASN A 105 -3.14 23.96 34.50
CA ASN A 105 -3.81 24.61 33.39
C ASN A 105 -4.68 23.61 32.62
N TYR A 106 -5.85 23.30 33.18
CA TYR A 106 -6.81 22.36 32.57
C TYR A 106 -7.45 22.87 31.28
N ILE A 107 -7.29 24.15 30.92
CA ILE A 107 -7.73 24.68 29.62
C ILE A 107 -6.75 24.23 28.53
N ASN A 108 -5.44 24.35 28.78
CA ASN A 108 -4.39 23.94 27.83
C ASN A 108 -4.03 22.45 27.92
N GLY A 109 -4.48 21.78 28.97
CA GLY A 109 -4.33 20.36 29.17
C GLY A 109 -3.29 20.01 30.23
N VAL A 110 -3.59 18.96 31.01
CA VAL A 110 -2.68 18.40 32.01
C VAL A 110 -2.46 16.93 31.70
N LYS A 111 -1.20 16.50 31.58
CA LYS A 111 -0.82 15.11 31.27
C LYS A 111 -0.89 14.25 32.52
N TYR A 112 -1.61 13.14 32.42
CA TYR A 112 -1.70 12.09 33.44
C TYR A 112 -1.00 10.83 32.93
N ILE A 113 -0.32 10.12 33.83
CA ILE A 113 0.48 8.93 33.53
C ILE A 113 0.15 7.75 34.44
N TYR A 114 0.36 6.55 33.93
CA TYR A 114 0.39 5.29 34.65
C TYR A 114 1.58 4.47 34.16
N GLN A 115 2.46 4.07 35.07
CA GLN A 115 3.65 3.28 34.73
C GLN A 115 3.45 1.80 35.05
N TYR A 116 3.85 0.93 34.13
CA TYR A 116 3.71 -0.52 34.25
C TYR A 116 4.96 -1.24 33.74
N VAL A 117 5.34 -2.33 34.42
CA VAL A 117 6.45 -3.20 34.02
C VAL A 117 5.88 -4.60 33.80
N PRO A 118 5.67 -5.04 32.55
CA PRO A 118 5.23 -6.40 32.26
C PRO A 118 6.34 -7.38 32.60
N ASN A 119 5.95 -8.52 33.17
CA ASN A 119 6.87 -9.61 33.49
C ASN A 119 6.53 -10.90 32.72
N LYS A 120 5.72 -10.80 31.68
CA LYS A 120 5.38 -11.90 30.76
C LYS A 120 4.96 -11.32 29.42
N LEU A 121 5.09 -12.13 28.38
CA LEU A 121 4.50 -11.82 27.08
C LEU A 121 2.97 -11.88 27.17
N GLY A 122 2.31 -11.03 26.38
CA GLY A 122 0.86 -10.91 26.36
C GLY A 122 0.41 -9.51 25.92
N SER A 123 -0.85 -9.39 25.52
CA SER A 123 -1.50 -8.11 25.28
C SER A 123 -2.07 -7.53 26.57
N ASN A 124 -2.12 -6.20 26.65
CA ASN A 124 -2.83 -5.50 27.71
C ASN A 124 -4.02 -4.76 27.10
N PHE A 125 -5.21 -4.98 27.65
CA PHE A 125 -6.39 -4.21 27.30
C PHE A 125 -6.43 -2.95 28.15
N TYR A 126 -6.54 -1.77 27.51
CA TYR A 126 -6.73 -0.52 28.25
C TYR A 126 -7.61 0.51 27.55
N TYR A 127 -8.18 1.42 28.35
CA TYR A 127 -8.76 2.68 27.90
C TYR A 127 -8.65 3.72 29.02
N PHE A 128 -8.77 5.01 28.68
CA PHE A 128 -8.76 6.10 29.66
C PHE A 128 -10.18 6.60 29.93
N GLU A 129 -10.48 6.97 31.18
CA GLU A 129 -11.73 7.61 31.58
C GLU A 129 -11.44 8.79 32.51
N ALA A 130 -12.14 9.91 32.30
CA ALA A 130 -12.05 11.06 33.18
C ALA A 130 -13.43 11.67 33.45
N SER A 131 -13.53 12.37 34.59
CA SER A 131 -14.70 13.16 34.95
C SER A 131 -14.28 14.43 35.67
N ASN A 132 -15.02 15.51 35.44
CA ASN A 132 -14.93 16.76 36.22
C ASN A 132 -16.02 16.85 37.31
N GLY A 133 -16.76 15.76 37.57
CA GLY A 133 -17.89 15.71 38.50
C GLY A 133 -19.24 16.13 37.91
N LEU A 134 -19.27 16.70 36.71
CA LEU A 134 -20.48 17.12 35.98
C LEU A 134 -20.67 16.36 34.66
N GLY A 135 -19.58 16.01 33.99
CA GLY A 135 -19.53 15.22 32.77
C GLY A 135 -18.45 14.14 32.84
N LYS A 136 -18.44 13.25 31.85
CA LYS A 136 -17.52 12.13 31.74
C LYS A 136 -17.07 11.92 30.29
N THR A 137 -15.84 11.46 30.12
CA THR A 137 -15.32 11.12 28.80
C THR A 137 -14.44 9.88 28.86
N ARG A 138 -14.31 9.22 27.72
CA ARG A 138 -13.36 8.12 27.52
C ARG A 138 -12.58 8.33 26.23
N SER A 139 -11.35 7.84 26.22
CA SER A 139 -10.47 7.83 25.05
C SER A 139 -9.87 6.44 24.88
N ASN A 140 -9.46 6.10 23.66
CA ASN A 140 -8.97 4.78 23.23
C ASN A 140 -10.00 3.66 23.40
N ILE A 141 -11.26 3.97 23.07
CA ILE A 141 -12.34 2.99 22.90
C ILE A 141 -12.68 2.98 21.42
N ILE A 142 -11.93 2.21 20.64
CA ILE A 142 -12.31 1.87 19.27
C ILE A 142 -12.64 0.38 19.28
N ASP A 143 -13.50 -0.07 18.36
CA ASP A 143 -13.93 -1.48 18.20
C ASP A 143 -12.79 -2.50 18.02
N SER A 144 -11.53 -2.04 18.09
CA SER A 144 -10.37 -2.82 18.49
C SER A 144 -9.68 -2.11 19.66
N PRO A 145 -9.49 -2.77 20.82
CA PRO A 145 -8.74 -2.17 21.92
C PRO A 145 -7.29 -1.90 21.51
N ASP A 146 -6.77 -0.71 21.84
CA ASP A 146 -5.33 -0.46 21.80
C ASP A 146 -4.66 -1.43 22.78
N ASN A 147 -3.95 -2.43 22.24
CA ASN A 147 -3.50 -3.62 22.97
C ASN A 147 -2.17 -3.42 23.73
N GLY A 148 -1.99 -2.25 24.34
CA GLY A 148 -0.76 -1.90 25.06
C GLY A 148 0.48 -1.93 24.16
N PRO A 149 1.69 -1.94 24.75
CA PRO A 149 2.90 -2.08 23.96
C PRO A 149 2.99 -3.50 23.41
N VAL A 150 3.53 -3.66 22.20
CA VAL A 150 3.88 -4.99 21.67
C VAL A 150 5.08 -5.52 22.45
N LEU A 151 4.91 -6.66 23.12
CA LEU A 151 5.93 -7.24 23.98
C LEU A 151 6.74 -8.32 23.27
N PHE A 152 8.06 -8.28 23.49
CA PHE A 152 9.03 -9.23 22.99
C PHE A 152 9.87 -9.84 24.12
N ASN A 153 10.58 -10.92 23.84
CA ASN A 153 11.56 -11.46 24.80
C ASN A 153 12.91 -10.73 24.74
N SER A 154 13.20 -10.07 23.61
CA SER A 154 14.43 -9.35 23.33
C SER A 154 14.22 -7.84 23.24
N SER A 155 15.28 -7.07 23.48
CA SER A 155 15.35 -5.64 23.17
C SER A 155 15.83 -5.34 21.75
N PHE A 156 16.19 -6.36 20.98
CA PHE A 156 16.71 -6.22 19.61
C PHE A 156 17.92 -5.29 19.53
N GLU A 157 18.91 -5.51 20.40
CA GLU A 157 20.15 -4.72 20.45
C GLU A 157 21.28 -5.35 19.61
N ASN A 158 21.07 -6.57 19.08
CA ASN A 158 22.07 -7.36 18.37
C ASN A 158 21.59 -7.79 16.98
N ASN A 159 20.84 -6.92 16.28
CA ASN A 159 20.38 -7.24 14.94
C ASN A 159 21.56 -7.28 13.96
N GLU A 160 21.47 -8.19 13.00
CA GLU A 160 22.42 -8.39 11.92
C GLU A 160 21.72 -8.56 10.56
N ILE A 161 22.47 -8.21 9.51
CA ILE A 161 22.25 -8.60 8.12
C ILE A 161 23.24 -9.73 7.82
N ALA A 162 22.78 -10.85 7.27
CA ALA A 162 23.62 -12.00 6.97
C ALA A 162 23.37 -12.59 5.59
N VAL A 163 24.36 -13.35 5.10
CA VAL A 163 24.21 -14.26 3.96
C VAL A 163 24.74 -15.62 4.38
N VAL A 164 23.94 -16.64 4.14
CA VAL A 164 24.27 -18.05 4.38
C VAL A 164 24.54 -18.72 3.04
N ASP A 165 25.64 -19.47 2.95
CA ASP A 165 25.90 -20.38 1.85
C ASP A 165 25.18 -21.72 2.13
N VAL A 166 24.28 -22.11 1.22
CA VAL A 166 23.39 -23.27 1.41
C VAL A 166 24.19 -24.58 1.45
N ALA A 167 25.27 -24.69 0.67
CA ALA A 167 26.02 -25.93 0.56
C ALA A 167 26.88 -26.22 1.80
N SER A 168 27.45 -25.19 2.40
CA SER A 168 28.27 -25.30 3.61
C SER A 168 27.50 -25.10 4.91
N GLU A 169 26.28 -24.53 4.84
CA GLU A 169 25.45 -24.18 5.99
C GLU A 169 26.15 -23.18 6.94
N THR A 170 26.92 -22.25 6.37
CA THR A 170 27.67 -21.26 7.13
C THR A 170 27.33 -19.84 6.72
N LYS A 171 27.38 -18.91 7.68
CA LYS A 171 27.29 -17.47 7.42
C LYS A 171 28.57 -17.01 6.72
N ILE A 172 28.46 -16.59 5.47
CA ILE A 172 29.56 -15.97 4.70
C ILE A 172 29.59 -14.45 4.89
N LEU A 173 28.44 -13.85 5.23
CA LEU A 173 28.29 -12.46 5.69
C LEU A 173 27.57 -12.47 7.04
N SER A 174 28.06 -11.65 7.97
CA SER A 174 27.36 -11.27 9.20
C SER A 174 27.76 -9.84 9.52
N TYR A 175 26.82 -8.92 9.35
CA TYR A 175 27.01 -7.49 9.52
C TYR A 175 26.08 -6.96 10.62
N ASP A 176 26.68 -6.58 11.74
CA ASP A 176 26.00 -6.09 12.93
C ASP A 176 25.46 -4.67 12.70
N VAL A 177 24.14 -4.53 12.77
CA VAL A 177 23.40 -3.26 12.65
C VAL A 177 22.85 -2.78 14.00
N LYS A 178 23.29 -3.39 15.11
CA LYS A 178 22.96 -2.98 16.48
C LYS A 178 21.46 -2.99 16.75
N ASP A 179 20.93 -1.86 17.20
CA ASP A 179 19.52 -1.64 17.51
C ASP A 179 18.69 -1.31 16.27
N GLU A 180 19.29 -1.27 15.08
CA GLU A 180 18.55 -1.05 13.84
C GLU A 180 17.90 -2.33 13.35
N TRP A 181 16.56 -2.36 13.36
CA TRP A 181 15.80 -3.46 12.77
C TRP A 181 16.04 -3.53 11.27
N VAL A 182 16.38 -4.72 10.77
CA VAL A 182 16.49 -5.01 9.33
C VAL A 182 15.09 -5.25 8.80
N GLY A 183 14.61 -4.30 7.99
CA GLY A 183 13.26 -4.35 7.47
C GLY A 183 13.11 -5.04 6.14
N GLY A 184 14.19 -5.22 5.38
CA GLY A 184 14.13 -5.99 4.13
C GLY A 184 15.51 -6.36 3.63
N VAL A 185 15.57 -7.49 2.94
CA VAL A 185 16.75 -8.01 2.25
C VAL A 185 16.35 -8.52 0.87
N ALA A 186 17.22 -8.38 -0.13
CA ALA A 186 17.02 -8.92 -1.47
C ALA A 186 18.36 -9.23 -2.15
N LEU A 187 18.48 -10.39 -2.78
CA LEU A 187 19.64 -10.90 -3.50
C LEU A 187 19.46 -10.78 -5.01
N SER A 188 20.54 -10.51 -5.73
CA SER A 188 20.57 -10.75 -7.17
C SER A 188 20.45 -12.25 -7.47
N ASP A 189 20.03 -12.62 -8.69
CA ASP A 189 19.81 -14.02 -9.06
C ASP A 189 21.07 -14.89 -8.95
N ASP A 190 22.22 -14.29 -9.27
CA ASP A 190 23.53 -14.93 -9.13
C ASP A 190 24.03 -14.94 -7.66
N GLY A 191 23.30 -14.27 -6.76
CA GLY A 191 23.60 -14.09 -5.36
C GLY A 191 24.83 -13.23 -5.09
N LYS A 192 25.36 -12.53 -6.10
CA LYS A 192 26.55 -11.69 -5.99
C LYS A 192 26.31 -10.40 -5.21
N TYR A 193 25.11 -9.85 -5.28
CA TYR A 193 24.75 -8.61 -4.60
C TYR A 193 23.60 -8.82 -3.64
N LEU A 194 23.72 -8.23 -2.45
CA LEU A 194 22.68 -8.17 -1.43
C LEU A 194 22.33 -6.70 -1.18
N ALA A 195 21.08 -6.32 -1.42
CA ALA A 195 20.50 -5.07 -0.97
C ALA A 195 19.79 -5.29 0.37
N ALA A 196 20.01 -4.41 1.35
CA ALA A 196 19.37 -4.51 2.65
C ALA A 196 18.95 -3.13 3.17
N LYS A 197 17.86 -3.07 3.94
CA LYS A 197 17.29 -1.82 4.45
C LYS A 197 16.99 -1.90 5.94
N THR A 198 17.35 -0.86 6.67
CA THR A 198 16.91 -0.58 8.04
C THR A 198 16.01 0.65 8.05
N HIS A 199 15.51 1.05 9.22
CA HIS A 199 14.76 2.31 9.36
C HIS A 199 15.57 3.58 9.04
N LYS A 200 16.92 3.53 9.08
CA LYS A 200 17.80 4.68 8.82
C LYS A 200 18.63 4.56 7.56
N LYS A 201 18.90 3.33 7.10
CA LYS A 201 19.95 3.09 6.11
C LYS A 201 19.52 2.10 5.05
N ILE A 202 20.10 2.28 3.87
CA ILE A 202 20.11 1.30 2.79
C ILE A 202 21.55 0.88 2.57
N TYR A 203 21.77 -0.42 2.44
CA TYR A 203 23.06 -1.05 2.26
C TYR A 203 23.05 -1.83 0.95
N LEU A 204 24.20 -1.83 0.26
CA LEU A 204 24.50 -2.81 -0.78
C LEU A 204 25.78 -3.55 -0.40
N PHE A 205 25.78 -4.87 -0.48
CA PHE A 205 26.94 -5.73 -0.27
C PHE A 205 27.29 -6.49 -1.55
N ASP A 206 28.59 -6.78 -1.72
CA ASP A 206 29.08 -7.78 -2.70
C ASP A 206 29.39 -9.04 -1.90
N THR A 207 28.66 -10.13 -2.15
CA THR A 207 28.78 -11.38 -1.38
C THR A 207 30.09 -12.11 -1.63
N SER A 208 30.82 -11.76 -2.71
CA SER A 208 32.18 -12.25 -2.94
C SER A 208 33.23 -11.53 -2.07
N ALA A 209 32.86 -10.38 -1.48
CA ALA A 209 33.70 -9.60 -0.57
C ALA A 209 32.89 -9.11 0.65
N PRO A 210 32.38 -10.04 1.49
CA PRO A 210 31.32 -9.78 2.46
C PRO A 210 31.77 -9.06 3.75
N GLU A 211 32.90 -8.36 3.76
CA GLU A 211 33.36 -7.71 5.01
C GLU A 211 32.67 -6.37 5.26
N LYS A 212 32.32 -5.64 4.19
CA LYS A 212 31.78 -4.28 4.27
C LYS A 212 30.80 -4.01 3.13
N PRO A 213 29.82 -3.12 3.33
CA PRO A 213 28.96 -2.70 2.25
C PRO A 213 29.78 -2.01 1.14
N VAL A 214 29.42 -2.27 -0.11
CA VAL A 214 29.90 -1.56 -1.30
C VAL A 214 29.61 -0.07 -1.14
N TRP A 215 28.39 0.24 -0.69
CA TRP A 215 28.00 1.59 -0.30
C TRP A 215 26.84 1.57 0.70
N VAL A 216 26.67 2.69 1.39
CA VAL A 216 25.57 2.95 2.31
C VAL A 216 24.91 4.27 1.93
N TYR A 217 23.59 4.30 1.99
CA TYR A 217 22.77 5.51 1.89
C TYR A 217 22.07 5.75 3.21
N GLU A 218 22.19 6.95 3.77
CA GLU A 218 21.56 7.34 5.03
C GLU A 218 20.30 8.19 4.73
N GLY A 219 19.14 7.68 5.14
CA GLY A 219 17.85 8.38 5.07
C GLY A 219 17.43 8.85 6.47
N ILE A 220 16.95 10.10 6.57
CA ILE A 220 16.52 10.65 7.87
C ILE A 220 15.11 10.15 8.20
N GLU A 221 15.02 9.14 9.06
CA GLU A 221 13.80 8.79 9.81
C GLU A 221 14.16 8.47 11.27
N GLU A 222 13.61 9.26 12.21
CA GLU A 222 13.83 9.11 13.65
C GLU A 222 12.81 8.16 14.32
N ARG A 223 12.03 7.39 13.55
CA ARG A 223 11.03 6.48 14.14
C ARG A 223 11.57 5.05 14.24
N PRO A 224 11.98 4.59 15.43
CA PRO A 224 12.19 3.17 15.68
C PRO A 224 10.85 2.42 15.64
N GLY A 225 10.74 1.33 14.89
CA GLY A 225 9.52 0.51 14.81
C GLY A 225 9.32 -0.14 13.44
N ASP A 226 8.17 -0.83 13.27
CA ASP A 226 7.80 -1.71 12.14
C ASP A 226 8.31 -1.21 10.78
N VAL A 227 9.45 -1.75 10.38
CA VAL A 227 10.03 -1.60 9.06
C VAL A 227 9.91 -2.96 8.41
N LYS A 228 8.86 -3.20 7.63
CA LYS A 228 8.69 -4.45 6.90
C LYS A 228 8.87 -4.23 5.41
N GLY A 229 9.60 -5.12 4.75
CA GLY A 229 10.06 -4.99 3.38
C GLY A 229 10.71 -3.64 3.05
N GLY A 230 10.39 -3.16 1.85
CA GLY A 230 10.79 -1.84 1.39
C GLY A 230 12.16 -1.81 0.72
N ILE A 231 12.65 -2.93 0.23
CA ILE A 231 13.81 -2.98 -0.66
C ILE A 231 13.71 -4.17 -1.61
N ASP A 232 14.19 -3.99 -2.84
CA ASP A 232 14.29 -5.06 -3.84
C ASP A 232 15.41 -4.75 -4.85
N ILE A 233 15.95 -5.78 -5.50
CA ILE A 233 17.10 -5.70 -6.43
C ILE A 233 16.81 -6.43 -7.75
N SER A 234 17.27 -5.87 -8.88
CA SER A 234 17.12 -6.55 -10.17
C SER A 234 17.93 -7.85 -10.21
N GLY A 235 17.52 -8.79 -11.08
CA GLY A 235 18.13 -10.12 -11.14
C GLY A 235 19.63 -10.10 -11.48
N ASP A 236 20.06 -9.11 -12.27
CA ASP A 236 21.48 -8.86 -12.58
C ASP A 236 22.23 -8.04 -11.51
N GLY A 237 21.54 -7.60 -10.46
CA GLY A 237 22.07 -6.77 -9.39
C GLY A 237 22.29 -5.29 -9.75
N SER A 238 21.96 -4.85 -10.97
CA SER A 238 22.32 -3.52 -11.47
C SER A 238 21.45 -2.37 -10.95
N ARG A 239 20.23 -2.67 -10.47
CA ARG A 239 19.25 -1.69 -9.99
C ARG A 239 18.70 -2.10 -8.64
N ILE A 240 18.55 -1.12 -7.76
CA ILE A 240 17.96 -1.31 -6.43
C ILE A 240 16.84 -0.29 -6.24
N ILE A 241 15.65 -0.75 -5.88
CA ILE A 241 14.55 0.12 -5.44
C ILE A 241 14.39 -0.04 -3.94
N ALA A 242 14.21 1.07 -3.24
CA ALA A 242 13.99 1.05 -1.80
C ALA A 242 12.97 2.10 -1.37
N SER A 243 12.33 1.83 -0.23
CA SER A 243 11.45 2.76 0.46
C SER A 243 11.98 3.13 1.84
N ILE A 244 12.29 4.41 2.03
CA ILE A 244 12.79 4.97 3.29
C ILE A 244 12.36 6.43 3.41
N GLY A 245 12.03 6.92 4.60
CA GLY A 245 11.59 8.32 4.70
C GLY A 245 10.23 8.58 4.07
N GLY A 246 9.41 7.54 3.88
CA GLY A 246 8.22 7.62 3.05
C GLY A 246 8.45 7.73 1.55
N ASN A 247 9.69 7.72 1.06
CA ASN A 247 10.03 7.97 -0.33
C ASN A 247 10.26 6.66 -1.09
N ALA A 248 10.05 6.65 -2.41
CA ALA A 248 10.60 5.63 -3.30
C ALA A 248 11.92 6.12 -3.88
N ILE A 249 12.99 5.32 -3.81
CA ILE A 249 14.33 5.73 -4.24
C ILE A 249 14.95 4.63 -5.10
N LEU A 250 15.31 4.97 -6.34
CA LEU A 250 16.01 4.08 -7.25
C LEU A 250 17.52 4.38 -7.23
N PHE A 251 18.32 3.33 -7.16
CA PHE A 251 19.78 3.40 -7.18
C PHE A 251 20.38 2.60 -8.33
N ASP A 252 21.57 3.01 -8.75
CA ASP A 252 22.47 2.17 -9.54
C ASP A 252 23.39 1.41 -8.58
N GLN A 253 23.68 0.16 -8.91
CA GLN A 253 24.59 -0.69 -8.13
C GLN A 253 25.94 -0.02 -7.81
N GLN A 254 26.45 0.86 -8.66
CA GLN A 254 27.76 1.48 -8.51
C GLN A 254 27.77 2.74 -7.63
N SER A 255 26.59 3.23 -7.19
CA SER A 255 26.49 4.55 -6.55
C SER A 255 25.36 4.62 -5.52
N ASN A 256 25.67 5.16 -4.35
CA ASN A 256 24.67 5.55 -3.35
C ASN A 256 23.97 6.88 -3.67
N GLN A 257 24.26 7.52 -4.81
CA GLN A 257 23.49 8.67 -5.29
C GLN A 257 22.25 8.17 -6.01
N PRO A 258 21.04 8.56 -5.56
CA PRO A 258 19.81 8.16 -6.22
C PRO A 258 19.79 8.54 -7.70
N ILE A 259 19.36 7.61 -8.55
CA ILE A 259 18.98 7.90 -9.93
C ILE A 259 17.80 8.87 -9.92
N TRP A 260 16.81 8.59 -9.07
CA TRP A 260 15.70 9.49 -8.79
C TRP A 260 15.07 9.21 -7.42
N ILE A 261 14.29 10.18 -6.92
CA ILE A 261 13.53 10.08 -5.66
C ILE A 261 12.10 10.53 -5.89
N TYR A 262 11.13 9.68 -5.58
CA TYR A 262 9.72 10.02 -5.54
C TYR A 262 9.28 10.34 -4.11
N ARG A 263 8.70 11.53 -3.90
CA ARG A 263 8.27 12.06 -2.59
C ARG A 263 6.76 12.24 -2.45
N GLY A 264 5.97 11.69 -3.37
CA GLY A 264 4.52 11.92 -3.43
C GLY A 264 3.71 11.08 -2.44
N SER A 265 4.32 10.16 -1.70
CA SER A 265 3.68 9.15 -0.84
C SER A 265 3.47 9.56 0.61
N GLY A 266 3.80 10.80 1.01
CA GLY A 266 3.38 11.36 2.31
C GLY A 266 3.73 10.50 3.55
N ASN A 267 4.93 9.92 3.62
CA ASN A 267 5.39 9.06 4.73
C ASN A 267 4.67 7.71 4.87
N GLN A 268 4.09 7.20 3.77
CA GLN A 268 3.25 5.99 3.80
C GLN A 268 3.77 4.87 2.90
N ALA A 269 4.99 4.96 2.40
CA ALA A 269 5.59 3.85 1.63
C ALA A 269 5.73 2.61 2.52
N TYR A 270 5.25 1.45 2.05
CA TYR A 270 5.26 0.21 2.83
C TYR A 270 6.20 -0.83 2.21
N ASN A 271 5.89 -1.33 1.01
CA ASN A 271 6.74 -2.30 0.31
C ASN A 271 6.98 -1.89 -1.14
N VAL A 272 8.06 -2.41 -1.74
CA VAL A 272 8.47 -2.18 -3.12
C VAL A 272 8.79 -3.48 -3.82
N ALA A 273 8.79 -3.46 -5.15
CA ALA A 273 9.30 -4.55 -5.97
C ALA A 273 9.88 -4.01 -7.29
N ILE A 274 10.86 -4.70 -7.87
CA ILE A 274 11.49 -4.40 -9.16
C ILE A 274 11.40 -5.60 -10.10
N SER A 275 11.28 -5.35 -11.40
CA SER A 275 11.38 -6.40 -12.41
C SER A 275 12.80 -6.93 -12.48
N LYS A 276 12.96 -8.21 -12.84
CA LYS A 276 14.27 -8.88 -12.95
C LYS A 276 15.21 -8.18 -13.92
N ASP A 277 14.67 -7.56 -14.97
CA ASP A 277 15.41 -6.74 -15.93
C ASP A 277 15.75 -5.30 -15.45
N GLY A 278 15.25 -4.89 -14.28
CA GLY A 278 15.50 -3.58 -13.67
C GLY A 278 14.80 -2.40 -14.36
N HIS A 279 13.87 -2.65 -15.29
CA HIS A 279 13.20 -1.59 -16.06
C HIS A 279 11.90 -1.09 -15.44
N TYR A 280 11.27 -1.85 -14.54
CA TYR A 280 9.99 -1.49 -13.94
C TYR A 280 10.00 -1.70 -12.43
N MET A 281 9.29 -0.84 -11.72
CA MET A 281 9.20 -0.92 -10.26
C MET A 281 7.80 -0.56 -9.81
N ALA A 282 7.39 -1.11 -8.67
CA ALA A 282 6.15 -0.75 -8.02
C ALA A 282 6.33 -0.52 -6.51
N MET A 283 5.36 0.16 -5.92
CA MET A 283 5.29 0.44 -4.49
C MET A 283 3.84 0.34 -4.01
N GLY A 284 3.64 -0.31 -2.86
CA GLY A 284 2.41 -0.22 -2.08
C GLY A 284 2.55 0.82 -0.97
N THR A 285 1.49 1.61 -0.72
CA THR A 285 1.42 2.53 0.42
C THR A 285 0.43 2.06 1.49
N ALA A 286 0.80 2.30 2.75
CA ALA A 286 0.00 2.03 3.94
C ALA A 286 0.06 3.22 4.90
N GLY A 287 -1.09 3.61 5.44
CA GLY A 287 -1.17 4.65 6.47
C GLY A 287 -2.44 4.58 7.29
N SER A 288 -2.53 5.48 8.28
CA SER A 288 -3.70 5.57 9.16
C SER A 288 -4.82 6.36 8.48
N VAL A 289 -6.04 5.83 8.56
CA VAL A 289 -7.26 6.58 8.24
C VAL A 289 -7.62 7.42 9.45
N SER A 290 -7.72 8.75 9.30
CA SER A 290 -8.25 9.58 10.38
C SER A 290 -9.77 9.42 10.42
N SER A 291 -10.30 9.09 11.60
CA SER A 291 -11.74 9.14 11.85
C SER A 291 -12.16 10.59 11.96
N THR A 292 -12.87 11.11 10.96
CA THR A 292 -13.45 12.46 11.05
C THR A 292 -14.93 12.37 11.43
N ALA A 293 -15.51 13.47 11.91
CA ALA A 293 -16.95 13.57 12.19
C ALA A 293 -17.84 13.35 10.94
N GLN A 294 -17.26 13.29 9.74
CA GLN A 294 -17.90 13.02 8.45
C GLN A 294 -17.62 11.61 7.89
N GLY A 295 -16.97 10.72 8.67
CA GLY A 295 -16.58 9.38 8.25
C GLY A 295 -15.06 9.17 8.13
N TYR A 296 -14.66 7.97 7.71
CA TYR A 296 -13.26 7.62 7.46
C TYR A 296 -12.82 8.22 6.11
N LYS A 297 -11.75 9.02 6.10
CA LYS A 297 -11.14 9.50 4.85
C LYS A 297 -9.68 9.09 4.79
N SER A 298 -9.31 8.29 3.80
CA SER A 298 -7.91 8.01 3.46
C SER A 298 -7.23 9.29 2.97
N SER A 299 -5.94 9.46 3.28
CA SER A 299 -5.14 10.49 2.63
C SER A 299 -5.08 10.19 1.12
N GLU A 300 -4.94 11.21 0.28
CA GLU A 300 -4.69 11.02 -1.16
C GLU A 300 -3.39 10.23 -1.44
N THR A 301 -2.55 10.07 -0.42
CA THR A 301 -1.24 9.40 -0.47
C THR A 301 -1.25 7.97 0.10
N THR A 302 -2.32 7.55 0.79
CA THR A 302 -2.47 6.20 1.39
C THR A 302 -3.20 5.26 0.43
N ASN A 303 -3.12 3.95 0.67
CA ASN A 303 -3.85 2.92 -0.10
C ASN A 303 -3.53 2.93 -1.60
N LEU A 304 -2.32 3.36 -1.96
CA LEU A 304 -1.88 3.46 -3.35
C LEU A 304 -1.04 2.26 -3.74
N LEU A 305 -1.30 1.73 -4.94
CA LEU A 305 -0.32 1.00 -5.73
C LEU A 305 0.21 1.94 -6.80
N ILE A 306 1.52 2.15 -6.82
CA ILE A 306 2.19 3.08 -7.71
C ILE A 306 3.19 2.31 -8.57
N PHE A 307 3.25 2.62 -9.87
CA PHE A 307 4.11 1.92 -10.83
C PHE A 307 4.96 2.89 -11.65
N TRP A 308 6.22 2.54 -11.89
CA TRP A 308 7.20 3.35 -12.60
C TRP A 308 7.94 2.54 -13.66
N SER A 309 8.51 3.26 -14.62
CA SER A 309 9.68 2.80 -15.35
C SER A 309 10.94 3.38 -14.73
N GLU A 310 12.06 2.71 -14.91
CA GLU A 310 13.40 3.10 -14.45
C GLU A 310 13.82 4.51 -14.89
N LYS A 311 13.22 5.04 -15.96
CA LYS A 311 13.60 6.30 -16.62
C LYS A 311 13.16 7.56 -15.87
N SER A 312 12.19 7.49 -14.97
CA SER A 312 11.59 8.69 -14.39
C SER A 312 10.92 8.44 -13.04
N GLN A 313 11.01 9.42 -12.14
CA GLN A 313 10.24 9.48 -10.90
C GLN A 313 8.74 9.74 -11.09
N ILE A 314 8.31 10.07 -12.31
CA ILE A 314 6.88 10.26 -12.62
C ILE A 314 6.24 8.87 -12.78
N PRO A 315 5.25 8.51 -11.97
CA PRO A 315 4.57 7.22 -12.11
C PRO A 315 3.98 7.06 -13.51
N LEU A 316 4.11 5.85 -14.07
CA LEU A 316 3.38 5.45 -15.26
C LEU A 316 1.88 5.46 -14.97
N TRP A 317 1.50 4.96 -13.79
CA TRP A 317 0.15 5.05 -13.27
C TRP A 317 0.09 4.84 -11.76
N GLN A 318 -1.08 5.13 -11.20
CA GLN A 318 -1.43 4.91 -9.81
C GLN A 318 -2.83 4.29 -9.72
N TYR A 319 -3.04 3.46 -8.70
CA TYR A 319 -4.34 2.89 -8.34
C TYR A 319 -4.59 3.07 -6.86
N HIS A 320 -5.77 3.59 -6.50
CA HIS A 320 -6.18 3.78 -5.11
C HIS A 320 -7.20 2.70 -4.73
N ALA A 321 -6.89 1.89 -3.72
CA ALA A 321 -7.77 0.86 -3.18
C ALA A 321 -8.54 1.36 -1.94
N ASP A 322 -9.49 0.56 -1.46
CA ASP A 322 -10.25 0.90 -0.25
C ASP A 322 -9.44 0.64 1.05
N GLY A 323 -8.30 -0.05 0.96
CA GLY A 323 -7.44 -0.42 2.09
C GLY A 323 -5.95 -0.38 1.76
N ASN A 324 -5.12 -0.45 2.80
CA ASN A 324 -3.66 -0.35 2.70
C ASN A 324 -3.08 -1.47 1.84
N PHE A 325 -2.10 -1.17 0.97
CA PHE A 325 -1.33 -2.19 0.27
C PHE A 325 -0.22 -2.72 1.19
N HIS A 326 -0.28 -3.99 1.56
CA HIS A 326 0.70 -4.65 2.42
C HIS A 326 1.85 -5.31 1.64
N ASP A 327 1.63 -5.61 0.36
CA ASP A 327 2.64 -6.22 -0.48
C ASP A 327 2.44 -5.85 -1.95
N VAL A 328 3.53 -5.94 -2.70
CA VAL A 328 3.58 -5.73 -4.14
C VAL A 328 4.58 -6.72 -4.75
N SER A 329 4.30 -7.22 -5.95
CA SER A 329 5.16 -8.18 -6.67
C SER A 329 5.00 -8.02 -8.18
N LEU A 330 6.09 -8.17 -8.93
CA LEU A 330 6.13 -8.04 -10.39
C LEU A 330 6.48 -9.37 -11.06
N SER A 331 6.03 -9.55 -12.30
CA SER A 331 6.61 -10.55 -13.22
C SER A 331 8.05 -10.14 -13.60
N ASP A 332 8.85 -11.08 -14.11
CA ASP A 332 10.29 -10.86 -14.40
C ASP A 332 10.54 -9.67 -15.34
N ASP A 333 9.62 -9.44 -16.28
CA ASP A 333 9.67 -8.36 -17.27
C ASP A 333 8.83 -7.13 -16.89
N GLY A 334 8.23 -7.14 -15.69
CA GLY A 334 7.34 -6.11 -15.18
C GLY A 334 6.03 -5.95 -15.95
N SER A 335 5.65 -6.90 -16.83
CA SER A 335 4.39 -6.86 -17.57
C SER A 335 3.17 -7.03 -16.67
N PHE A 336 3.31 -7.72 -15.53
CA PHE A 336 2.25 -7.92 -14.55
C PHE A 336 2.66 -7.45 -13.17
N ILE A 337 1.73 -6.81 -12.47
CA ILE A 337 1.92 -6.26 -11.13
C ILE A 337 0.80 -6.82 -10.27
N SER A 338 1.15 -7.46 -9.16
CA SER A 338 0.19 -7.92 -8.16
C SER A 338 0.33 -7.10 -6.87
N GLY A 339 -0.78 -6.93 -6.16
CA GLY A 339 -0.81 -6.23 -4.88
C GLY A 339 -1.86 -6.83 -3.95
N ALA A 340 -1.57 -6.81 -2.65
CA ALA A 340 -2.44 -7.36 -1.60
C ALA A 340 -2.86 -6.27 -0.62
N THR A 341 -4.14 -6.24 -0.23
CA THR A 341 -4.70 -5.19 0.62
C THR A 341 -5.24 -5.68 1.96
N GLY A 342 -5.10 -4.79 2.95
CA GLY A 342 -5.65 -4.94 4.28
C GLY A 342 -7.11 -4.52 4.42
N CYS A 343 -7.58 -4.42 5.66
CA CYS A 343 -8.93 -3.95 5.96
C CYS A 343 -9.13 -2.48 5.52
N PRO A 344 -10.33 -2.10 5.05
CA PRO A 344 -11.52 -2.94 4.86
C PRO A 344 -11.53 -3.75 3.55
N ASP A 345 -10.55 -3.55 2.66
CA ASP A 345 -10.56 -4.07 1.29
C ASP A 345 -10.37 -5.59 1.19
N ARG A 346 -9.28 -6.12 1.77
CA ARG A 346 -9.04 -7.57 1.97
C ARG A 346 -9.04 -8.39 0.67
N ARG A 347 -8.37 -7.86 -0.35
CA ARG A 347 -8.30 -8.44 -1.69
C ARG A 347 -6.86 -8.55 -2.14
N PHE A 348 -6.65 -9.35 -3.17
CA PHE A 348 -5.53 -9.13 -4.07
C PHE A 348 -6.00 -8.58 -5.42
N TYR A 349 -5.06 -7.93 -6.09
CA TYR A 349 -5.22 -7.34 -7.40
C TYR A 349 -4.13 -7.84 -8.34
N LEU A 350 -4.44 -7.89 -9.63
CA LEU A 350 -3.49 -8.08 -10.72
C LEU A 350 -3.71 -6.99 -11.76
N PHE A 351 -2.64 -6.34 -12.20
CA PHE A 351 -2.63 -5.30 -13.22
C PHE A 351 -1.70 -5.69 -14.37
N GLY A 352 -1.99 -5.18 -15.56
CA GLY A 352 -1.03 -5.16 -16.66
C GLY A 352 -0.28 -3.83 -16.65
N LYS A 353 0.99 -3.83 -17.06
CA LYS A 353 1.85 -2.63 -17.04
C LYS A 353 1.29 -1.40 -17.74
N ASP A 354 0.43 -1.58 -18.74
CA ASP A 354 -0.10 -0.51 -19.58
C ASP A 354 -1.39 0.14 -19.03
N SER A 355 -1.93 -0.34 -17.90
CA SER A 355 -3.20 0.16 -17.35
C SER A 355 -3.30 0.06 -15.83
N ASN A 356 -3.87 1.08 -15.20
CA ASN A 356 -4.30 1.02 -13.80
C ASN A 356 -5.67 0.36 -13.60
N GLN A 357 -6.27 -0.20 -14.66
CA GLN A 357 -7.46 -1.02 -14.50
C GLN A 357 -7.04 -2.46 -14.18
N PRO A 358 -7.52 -3.04 -13.07
CA PRO A 358 -7.11 -4.38 -12.69
C PRO A 358 -7.62 -5.41 -13.71
N ILE A 359 -6.73 -6.31 -14.11
CA ILE A 359 -7.06 -7.56 -14.80
C ILE A 359 -7.86 -8.45 -13.85
N ILE A 360 -7.38 -8.59 -12.61
CA ILE A 360 -8.09 -9.25 -11.53
C ILE A 360 -8.28 -8.26 -10.38
N ARG A 361 -9.53 -8.14 -9.95
CA ARG A 361 -9.90 -7.70 -8.61
C ARG A 361 -10.66 -8.85 -7.98
N SER A 362 -10.02 -9.51 -7.01
CA SER A 362 -10.64 -10.65 -6.35
C SER A 362 -11.87 -10.27 -5.53
N ASP A 363 -12.72 -11.26 -5.25
CA ASP A 363 -13.65 -11.14 -4.13
C ASP A 363 -12.86 -11.07 -2.81
N MET A 364 -13.50 -10.58 -1.75
CA MET A 364 -12.88 -10.61 -0.42
C MET A 364 -12.55 -12.06 -0.06
N LEU A 365 -11.28 -12.35 0.18
CA LEU A 365 -10.83 -13.74 0.38
C LEU A 365 -11.06 -14.24 1.80
N THR A 366 -11.24 -13.32 2.75
CA THR A 366 -11.57 -13.64 4.14
C THR A 366 -12.71 -12.75 4.64
N ARG A 367 -13.36 -13.18 5.72
CA ARG A 367 -14.46 -12.46 6.34
C ARG A 367 -14.01 -11.22 7.08
N ASP A 368 -12.92 -11.32 7.84
CA ASP A 368 -12.52 -10.33 8.85
C ASP A 368 -11.02 -9.98 8.81
N SER A 369 -10.27 -10.47 7.82
CA SER A 369 -8.79 -10.44 7.88
C SER A 369 -8.11 -9.96 6.59
N PRO A 370 -6.96 -9.27 6.69
CA PRO A 370 -6.17 -8.85 5.54
C PRO A 370 -5.76 -9.98 4.60
N VAL A 371 -5.51 -9.61 3.35
CA VAL A 371 -4.64 -10.39 2.46
C VAL A 371 -3.25 -9.78 2.59
N HIS A 372 -2.28 -10.59 3.04
CA HIS A 372 -0.95 -10.07 3.40
C HIS A 372 0.03 -10.10 2.24
N ARG A 373 0.00 -11.17 1.44
CA ARG A 373 0.92 -11.41 0.32
C ARG A 373 0.14 -11.83 -0.91
N ALA A 374 0.55 -11.29 -2.06
CA ALA A 374 0.20 -11.78 -3.38
C ALA A 374 1.48 -11.79 -4.22
N LYS A 375 1.93 -12.98 -4.62
CA LYS A 375 3.17 -13.18 -5.37
C LYS A 375 2.84 -13.73 -6.75
N VAL A 376 3.42 -13.13 -7.79
CA VAL A 376 3.17 -13.47 -9.19
C VAL A 376 4.34 -14.27 -9.76
N SER A 377 4.06 -15.27 -10.61
CA SER A 377 5.08 -16.01 -11.35
C SER A 377 5.83 -15.13 -12.37
N ALA A 378 7.02 -15.55 -12.80
CA ALA A 378 7.88 -14.78 -13.72
C ALA A 378 7.18 -14.42 -15.04
N ASP A 379 6.28 -15.28 -15.51
CA ASP A 379 5.49 -15.09 -16.72
C ASP A 379 4.14 -14.39 -16.50
N GLY A 380 3.77 -14.12 -15.25
CA GLY A 380 2.49 -13.51 -14.88
C GLY A 380 1.29 -14.46 -14.81
N GLN A 381 1.44 -15.74 -15.17
CA GLN A 381 0.31 -16.65 -15.36
C GLN A 381 -0.35 -17.11 -14.06
N TYR A 382 0.40 -17.13 -12.95
CA TYR A 382 -0.06 -17.64 -11.66
C TYR A 382 0.19 -16.66 -10.53
N ILE A 383 -0.74 -16.64 -9.58
CA ILE A 383 -0.68 -15.76 -8.42
C ILE A 383 -0.94 -16.58 -7.17
N ALA A 384 0.05 -16.66 -6.30
CA ALA A 384 -0.07 -17.26 -4.98
C ALA A 384 -0.47 -16.19 -3.97
N VAL A 385 -1.51 -16.46 -3.18
CA VAL A 385 -2.09 -15.49 -2.25
C VAL A 385 -2.20 -16.10 -0.85
N GLY A 386 -1.71 -15.36 0.14
CA GLY A 386 -1.71 -15.76 1.56
C GLY A 386 -2.62 -14.86 2.38
N SER A 387 -3.53 -15.46 3.14
CA SER A 387 -4.46 -14.73 4.02
C SER A 387 -4.16 -14.91 5.50
N GLU A 388 -4.55 -13.91 6.28
CA GLU A 388 -4.36 -13.84 7.73
C GLU A 388 -5.57 -14.35 8.52
N SER A 389 -5.36 -14.62 9.82
CA SER A 389 -6.29 -14.69 10.98
C SER A 389 -7.67 -15.36 10.82
N ASP A 390 -8.05 -16.20 11.81
CA ASP A 390 -9.32 -16.94 11.97
C ASP A 390 -9.82 -17.81 10.79
N ALA A 391 -9.22 -17.67 9.61
CA ALA A 391 -9.47 -18.41 8.38
C ALA A 391 -8.23 -18.35 7.44
N GLY A 392 -7.02 -18.28 7.99
CA GLY A 392 -5.78 -18.23 7.21
C GLY A 392 -5.70 -19.35 6.17
N ALA A 393 -5.27 -19.03 4.96
CA ALA A 393 -5.24 -19.94 3.83
C ALA A 393 -4.21 -19.53 2.78
N VAL A 394 -3.81 -20.51 1.96
CA VAL A 394 -3.12 -20.28 0.69
C VAL A 394 -4.11 -20.50 -0.45
N PHE A 395 -4.08 -19.60 -1.41
CA PHE A 395 -4.84 -19.69 -2.64
C PHE A 395 -3.89 -19.63 -3.83
N LEU A 396 -4.22 -20.35 -4.89
CA LEU A 396 -3.57 -20.20 -6.18
C LEU A 396 -4.60 -19.75 -7.21
N PHE A 397 -4.29 -18.67 -7.92
CA PHE A 397 -5.10 -18.14 -9.01
C PHE A 397 -4.37 -18.28 -10.34
N SER A 398 -5.14 -18.40 -11.41
CA SER A 398 -4.65 -18.11 -12.75
C SER A 398 -4.93 -16.64 -13.09
N GLN A 399 -4.07 -16.05 -13.89
CA GLN A 399 -4.11 -14.67 -14.34
C GLN A 399 -5.44 -14.21 -14.97
N ASP A 400 -6.23 -15.13 -15.51
CA ASP A 400 -7.48 -14.84 -16.22
C ASP A 400 -8.73 -15.21 -15.41
N SER A 401 -8.57 -15.59 -14.14
CA SER A 401 -9.65 -16.09 -13.29
C SER A 401 -9.71 -15.43 -11.93
N THR A 402 -10.89 -14.94 -11.56
CA THR A 402 -11.19 -14.49 -10.18
C THR A 402 -11.54 -15.64 -9.24
N THR A 403 -11.64 -16.87 -9.75
CA THR A 403 -11.83 -18.09 -8.96
C THR A 403 -10.48 -18.79 -8.78
N PRO A 404 -10.13 -19.23 -7.56
CA PRO A 404 -8.86 -19.92 -7.34
C PRO A 404 -8.86 -21.27 -8.06
N ILE A 405 -7.71 -21.65 -8.63
CA ILE A 405 -7.41 -23.00 -9.10
C ILE A 405 -7.62 -23.97 -7.93
N TRP A 406 -7.09 -23.60 -6.76
CA TRP A 406 -7.33 -24.33 -5.52
C TRP A 406 -7.10 -23.46 -4.28
N LYS A 407 -7.58 -23.97 -3.15
CA LYS A 407 -7.41 -23.39 -1.82
C LYS A 407 -6.91 -24.45 -0.84
N PHE A 408 -5.95 -24.06 0.00
CA PHE A 408 -5.51 -24.80 1.17
C PHE A 408 -5.80 -23.99 2.44
N PRO A 409 -6.79 -24.39 3.27
CA PRO A 409 -7.02 -23.76 4.57
C PRO A 409 -5.94 -24.16 5.55
N ALA A 410 -5.37 -23.20 6.26
CA ALA A 410 -4.39 -23.46 7.30
C ALA A 410 -5.02 -24.27 8.44
N PRO A 411 -4.32 -25.28 8.98
CA PRO A 411 -4.77 -25.95 10.20
C PRO A 411 -5.03 -24.94 11.32
N TYR A 412 -6.21 -25.04 11.94
CA TYR A 412 -6.65 -24.13 13.01
C TYR A 412 -6.73 -22.64 12.62
N GLY A 413 -6.78 -22.31 11.32
CA GLY A 413 -6.94 -20.94 10.83
C GLY A 413 -5.70 -20.05 11.01
N SER A 414 -4.50 -20.64 11.18
CA SER A 414 -3.26 -19.88 11.37
C SER A 414 -2.90 -19.01 10.15
N SER A 415 -2.38 -17.81 10.39
CA SER A 415 -1.99 -16.85 9.36
C SER A 415 -0.88 -17.36 8.43
N PHE A 416 -1.07 -17.22 7.11
CA PHE A 416 -0.04 -17.40 6.08
C PHE A 416 0.52 -16.03 5.65
N ARG A 417 1.33 -15.41 6.52
CA ARG A 417 1.97 -14.11 6.24
C ARG A 417 3.26 -14.26 5.42
N ALA A 418 3.84 -15.45 5.45
CA ALA A 418 5.06 -15.82 4.75
C ALA A 418 4.67 -16.77 3.60
N LEU A 419 4.80 -16.30 2.36
CA LEU A 419 4.45 -17.03 1.14
C LEU A 419 5.33 -16.55 -0.03
N ASN A 420 5.85 -17.49 -0.83
CA ASN A 420 6.46 -17.19 -2.13
C ASN A 420 6.15 -18.28 -3.18
N ILE A 421 6.37 -17.96 -4.45
CA ILE A 421 6.10 -18.80 -5.63
C ILE A 421 7.35 -18.91 -6.50
N THR A 422 7.61 -20.08 -7.08
CA THR A 422 8.71 -20.25 -8.02
C THR A 422 8.47 -19.49 -9.34
N PRO A 423 9.52 -19.06 -10.06
CA PRO A 423 9.38 -18.33 -11.32
C PRO A 423 8.51 -19.04 -12.35
N ASP A 424 8.61 -20.36 -12.44
CA ASP A 424 7.82 -21.21 -13.36
C ASP A 424 6.38 -21.50 -12.88
N GLY A 425 6.01 -20.96 -11.71
CA GLY A 425 4.73 -21.13 -11.05
C GLY A 425 4.43 -22.56 -10.61
N GLN A 426 5.40 -23.49 -10.64
CA GLN A 426 5.14 -24.90 -10.33
C GLN A 426 5.06 -25.18 -8.83
N TYR A 427 5.78 -24.42 -8.00
CA TYR A 427 5.80 -24.62 -6.55
C TYR A 427 5.55 -23.33 -5.77
N MET A 428 5.05 -23.50 -4.55
CA MET A 428 4.88 -22.41 -3.59
C MET A 428 5.39 -22.86 -2.23
N GLY A 429 6.14 -21.98 -1.56
CA GLY A 429 6.56 -22.16 -0.18
C GLY A 429 5.68 -21.32 0.73
N GLY A 430 5.18 -21.87 1.84
CA GLY A 430 4.40 -21.12 2.82
C GLY A 430 4.73 -21.50 4.25
N ALA A 431 4.79 -20.53 5.14
CA ALA A 431 4.95 -20.74 6.58
C ALA A 431 3.89 -20.00 7.39
N THR A 432 3.63 -20.50 8.60
CA THR A 432 2.59 -19.99 9.49
C THR A 432 3.14 -19.53 10.83
N PHE A 433 2.41 -18.66 11.50
CA PHE A 433 2.71 -18.21 12.87
C PHE A 433 2.58 -19.29 13.96
N ARG A 434 2.17 -20.50 13.58
CA ARG A 434 2.22 -21.67 14.47
C ARG A 434 3.38 -22.60 14.15
N GLY A 435 4.26 -22.23 13.23
CA GLY A 435 5.45 -23.01 12.89
C GLY A 435 5.23 -24.14 11.89
N ASP A 436 4.07 -24.19 11.23
CA ASP A 436 3.89 -25.09 10.09
C ASP A 436 4.55 -24.50 8.83
N VAL A 437 5.33 -25.32 8.13
CA VAL A 437 6.05 -25.00 6.89
C VAL A 437 5.62 -25.96 5.79
N TYR A 438 5.34 -25.46 4.59
CA TYR A 438 4.80 -26.23 3.49
C TYR A 438 5.50 -25.94 2.17
N ILE A 439 5.55 -26.96 1.32
CA ILE A 439 5.74 -26.80 -0.13
C ILE A 439 4.49 -27.35 -0.82
N PHE A 440 3.90 -26.55 -1.71
CA PHE A 440 2.76 -26.93 -2.55
C PHE A 440 3.20 -27.08 -4.00
N GLU A 441 2.45 -27.87 -4.76
CA GLU A 441 2.55 -27.94 -6.22
C GLU A 441 1.37 -27.24 -6.86
N LYS A 442 1.59 -26.63 -8.02
CA LYS A 442 0.54 -25.96 -8.82
C LYS A 442 -0.70 -26.84 -9.05
N SER A 443 -0.49 -28.14 -9.24
CA SER A 443 -1.54 -29.07 -9.63
C SER A 443 -2.44 -29.55 -8.47
N SER A 444 -2.10 -29.23 -7.21
CA SER A 444 -2.73 -29.84 -6.04
C SER A 444 -2.75 -28.90 -4.83
N ASN A 445 -3.85 -28.92 -4.08
CA ASN A 445 -3.91 -28.26 -2.76
C ASN A 445 -3.40 -29.13 -1.61
N VAL A 446 -2.91 -30.35 -1.90
CA VAL A 446 -2.22 -31.17 -0.91
C VAL A 446 -0.74 -30.81 -0.97
N PRO A 447 -0.12 -30.41 0.16
CA PRO A 447 1.30 -30.07 0.18
C PRO A 447 2.14 -31.31 -0.17
N VAL A 448 3.18 -31.10 -0.97
CA VAL A 448 4.17 -32.15 -1.30
C VAL A 448 5.20 -32.34 -0.20
N SER A 449 5.35 -31.35 0.70
CA SER A 449 6.13 -31.48 1.92
C SER A 449 5.56 -30.60 3.03
N HIS A 450 5.70 -31.06 4.28
CA HIS A 450 5.22 -30.38 5.48
C HIS A 450 6.19 -30.64 6.64
N TRP A 451 6.52 -29.58 7.38
CA TRP A 451 7.32 -29.64 8.59
C TRP A 451 6.68 -28.79 9.69
N LYS A 452 7.09 -29.07 10.94
CA LYS A 452 6.67 -28.34 12.13
C LYS A 452 7.88 -27.86 12.92
N VAL A 453 7.87 -26.57 13.24
CA VAL A 453 8.79 -25.88 14.15
C VAL A 453 8.00 -25.41 15.36
N ASP A 454 8.63 -25.41 16.53
CA ASP A 454 8.03 -24.89 17.77
C ASP A 454 8.34 -23.39 17.95
N ALA A 455 7.99 -22.60 16.93
CA ALA A 455 8.23 -21.16 16.86
C ALA A 455 7.19 -20.49 15.95
N ALA A 456 6.99 -19.19 16.12
CA ALA A 456 6.22 -18.39 15.17
C ALA A 456 7.15 -17.94 14.02
N LEU A 457 6.79 -18.25 12.78
CA LEU A 457 7.64 -18.00 11.61
C LEU A 457 7.23 -16.72 10.88
N GLY A 458 8.16 -15.77 10.76
CA GLY A 458 7.93 -14.43 10.20
C GLY A 458 8.35 -14.27 8.74
N GLY A 459 9.47 -14.90 8.36
CA GLY A 459 10.04 -14.89 7.02
C GLY A 459 10.01 -16.25 6.34
N ILE A 460 9.84 -16.27 5.02
CA ILE A 460 10.05 -17.47 4.19
C ILE A 460 10.48 -17.07 2.79
N ASP A 461 11.29 -17.93 2.19
CA ASP A 461 11.42 -18.00 0.74
C ASP A 461 11.56 -19.45 0.23
N ILE A 462 11.30 -19.65 -1.06
CA ILE A 462 11.44 -20.94 -1.78
C ILE A 462 12.48 -20.80 -2.89
N ALA A 463 13.38 -21.77 -3.01
CA ALA A 463 14.32 -21.78 -4.13
C ALA A 463 13.60 -21.86 -5.47
N ASP A 464 14.13 -21.21 -6.51
CA ASP A 464 13.50 -21.10 -7.84
C ASP A 464 13.16 -22.45 -8.50
N ASP A 465 13.91 -23.51 -8.19
CA ASP A 465 13.66 -24.88 -8.67
C ASP A 465 12.69 -25.68 -7.77
N GLY A 466 12.19 -25.06 -6.70
CA GLY A 466 11.33 -25.65 -5.69
C GLY A 466 11.99 -26.78 -4.89
N SER A 467 13.32 -26.84 -4.84
CA SER A 467 14.07 -27.91 -4.16
C SER A 467 14.11 -27.75 -2.64
N PHE A 468 14.06 -26.53 -2.11
CA PHE A 468 14.02 -26.27 -0.67
C PHE A 468 13.29 -24.97 -0.34
N VAL A 469 12.94 -24.82 0.94
CA VAL A 469 12.44 -23.57 1.53
C VAL A 469 13.33 -23.17 2.70
N ALA A 470 13.50 -21.86 2.91
CA ALA A 470 14.16 -21.29 4.05
C ALA A 470 13.17 -20.42 4.83
N THR A 471 13.13 -20.53 6.15
CA THR A 471 12.21 -19.78 7.02
C THR A 471 12.86 -19.48 8.36
N GLY A 472 12.40 -18.45 9.06
CA GLY A 472 12.89 -18.11 10.38
C GLY A 472 11.83 -17.39 11.21
N GLY A 473 12.12 -17.21 12.49
CA GLY A 473 11.15 -16.60 13.39
C GLY A 473 11.65 -16.32 14.79
N THR A 474 10.73 -16.44 15.75
CA THR A 474 10.90 -16.00 17.15
C THR A 474 11.86 -16.83 17.98
N ASP A 475 12.34 -17.95 17.45
CA ASP A 475 13.36 -18.80 18.07
C ASP A 475 14.79 -18.40 17.67
N SER A 476 14.94 -17.29 16.93
CA SER A 476 16.23 -16.74 16.48
C SER A 476 17.04 -17.73 15.64
N GLN A 477 16.37 -18.56 14.85
CA GLN A 477 17.00 -19.52 13.94
C GLN A 477 16.54 -19.30 12.50
N LEU A 478 17.45 -19.54 11.56
CA LEU A 478 17.12 -19.84 10.17
C LEU A 478 16.99 -21.35 10.02
N HIS A 479 15.87 -21.81 9.48
CA HIS A 479 15.59 -23.20 9.17
C HIS A 479 15.59 -23.43 7.66
N ILE A 480 16.29 -24.45 7.19
CA ILE A 480 16.37 -24.86 5.78
C ILE A 480 15.77 -26.26 5.63
N PHE A 481 14.76 -26.39 4.78
CA PHE A 481 14.03 -27.65 4.56
C PHE A 481 14.12 -28.09 3.10
N GLN A 482 14.75 -29.22 2.83
CA GLN A 482 14.80 -29.80 1.49
C GLN A 482 13.51 -30.58 1.18
N LYS A 483 12.91 -30.34 0.02
CA LYS A 483 11.68 -31.01 -0.45
C LYS A 483 11.84 -32.53 -0.42
N GLY A 484 10.93 -33.19 0.28
CA GLY A 484 10.94 -34.66 0.44
C GLY A 484 11.94 -35.20 1.46
N VAL A 485 12.67 -34.33 2.19
CA VAL A 485 13.60 -34.70 3.26
C VAL A 485 13.00 -34.32 4.61
N SER A 486 13.06 -35.24 5.59
CA SER A 486 12.48 -35.00 6.92
C SER A 486 13.36 -34.18 7.85
N GLU A 487 14.67 -34.28 7.68
CA GLU A 487 15.66 -33.51 8.44
C GLU A 487 15.76 -32.08 7.88
N ARG A 488 16.11 -31.15 8.76
CA ARG A 488 16.31 -29.73 8.44
C ARG A 488 17.66 -29.28 8.95
N SER A 489 18.17 -28.20 8.38
CA SER A 489 19.39 -27.53 8.85
C SER A 489 19.01 -26.24 9.57
N ASP A 490 19.56 -26.03 10.76
CA ASP A 490 19.27 -24.89 11.63
C ASP A 490 20.54 -24.05 11.80
N ILE A 491 20.43 -22.74 11.63
CA ILE A 491 21.53 -21.77 11.78
C ILE A 491 21.12 -20.71 12.79
N ASP A 492 21.91 -20.56 13.85
CA ASP A 492 21.63 -19.66 14.97
C ASP A 492 21.88 -18.18 14.62
N PHE A 493 21.00 -17.31 15.11
CA PHE A 493 21.10 -15.85 15.11
C PHE A 493 20.94 -15.32 16.55
N ASN A 494 21.34 -14.07 16.77
CA ASN A 494 21.24 -13.45 18.11
C ASN A 494 19.85 -12.85 18.39
N GLU A 495 19.07 -12.60 17.34
CA GLU A 495 17.75 -11.95 17.37
C GLU A 495 16.81 -12.70 16.40
N TYR A 496 15.51 -12.37 16.43
CA TYR A 496 14.53 -13.07 15.58
C TYR A 496 14.84 -12.89 14.09
N VAL A 497 14.56 -13.93 13.30
CA VAL A 497 14.78 -13.94 11.86
C VAL A 497 13.48 -13.58 11.14
N GLU A 498 13.42 -12.39 10.54
CA GLU A 498 12.19 -11.84 9.95
C GLU A 498 12.18 -11.79 8.43
N GLU A 499 13.30 -11.41 7.83
CA GLU A 499 13.39 -11.17 6.40
C GLU A 499 14.34 -12.19 5.80
N ILE A 500 13.87 -12.90 4.77
CA ILE A 500 14.59 -13.98 4.10
C ILE A 500 14.40 -13.82 2.60
N ASP A 501 15.48 -14.01 1.87
CA ASP A 501 15.48 -14.08 0.41
C ASP A 501 16.52 -15.09 -0.08
N ILE A 502 16.19 -15.90 -1.07
CA ILE A 502 17.04 -16.92 -1.67
C ILE A 502 17.46 -16.43 -3.05
N SER A 503 18.76 -16.47 -3.35
CA SER A 503 19.24 -16.12 -4.70
C SER A 503 18.63 -17.05 -5.74
N GLY A 504 18.31 -16.55 -6.94
CA GLY A 504 17.69 -17.36 -8.01
C GLY A 504 18.47 -18.61 -8.44
N ASN A 505 19.78 -18.65 -8.17
CA ASN A 505 20.61 -19.86 -8.35
C ASN A 505 20.55 -20.87 -7.18
N GLY A 506 19.82 -20.57 -6.11
CA GLY A 506 19.62 -21.38 -4.91
C GLY A 506 20.84 -21.54 -4.00
N GLN A 507 21.94 -20.82 -4.23
CA GLN A 507 23.19 -21.01 -3.50
C GLN A 507 23.27 -20.22 -2.20
N TYR A 508 22.56 -19.10 -2.11
CA TYR A 508 22.66 -18.17 -1.00
C TYR A 508 21.31 -17.81 -0.41
N ILE A 509 21.28 -17.61 0.90
CA ILE A 509 20.13 -17.12 1.65
C ILE A 509 20.54 -15.83 2.35
N ALA A 510 19.90 -14.72 2.01
CA ALA A 510 20.02 -13.48 2.77
C ALA A 510 19.06 -13.50 3.95
N VAL A 511 19.52 -12.96 5.07
CA VAL A 511 18.76 -12.92 6.33
C VAL A 511 18.85 -11.53 6.96
N GLY A 512 17.71 -10.99 7.35
CA GLY A 512 17.59 -9.81 8.20
C GLY A 512 16.94 -10.16 9.53
N THR A 513 17.53 -9.66 10.62
CA THR A 513 16.97 -9.84 11.97
C THR A 513 16.33 -8.56 12.50
N ALA A 514 15.19 -8.71 13.17
CA ALA A 514 14.36 -7.62 13.68
C ALA A 514 13.23 -8.18 14.57
N GLY A 515 12.36 -7.31 15.08
CA GLY A 515 11.03 -7.72 15.55
C GLY A 515 9.97 -7.46 14.48
N SER A 516 8.88 -8.23 14.49
CA SER A 516 7.66 -7.88 13.75
C SER A 516 6.52 -7.63 14.73
N VAL A 517 5.77 -6.54 14.50
CA VAL A 517 4.59 -6.24 15.31
C VAL A 517 3.61 -7.40 15.30
N TYR A 518 3.48 -8.14 14.21
CA TYR A 518 2.47 -9.20 14.07
C TYR A 518 2.74 -10.45 14.93
N PHE A 519 3.91 -10.61 15.55
CA PHE A 519 4.15 -11.72 16.48
C PHE A 519 3.32 -11.67 17.75
N PHE A 520 2.64 -10.57 18.07
CA PHE A 520 1.64 -10.63 19.13
C PHE A 520 0.55 -11.67 18.81
N GLU A 521 0.31 -12.05 17.55
CA GLU A 521 -0.71 -13.06 17.20
C GLU A 521 -0.33 -14.49 17.61
N SER A 522 0.96 -14.76 17.91
CA SER A 522 1.47 -16.12 18.12
C SER A 522 1.45 -16.61 19.57
N PHE A 523 0.72 -15.92 20.46
CA PHE A 523 0.77 -16.18 21.91
C PHE A 523 0.73 -17.67 22.28
N ASP A 524 1.89 -18.20 22.67
CA ASP A 524 1.94 -19.35 23.54
C ASP A 524 1.39 -18.90 24.90
N MET A 525 0.15 -19.31 25.18
CA MET A 525 -0.56 -19.02 26.42
C MET A 525 0.15 -19.61 27.67
N ASN A 526 1.21 -20.40 27.48
CA ASN A 526 1.92 -21.09 28.56
C ASN A 526 3.20 -20.37 29.03
N LEU A 527 3.54 -19.20 28.47
CA LEU A 527 4.72 -18.45 28.89
C LEU A 527 4.59 -17.98 30.34
N GLN A 528 5.43 -18.56 31.20
CA GLN A 528 5.44 -18.27 32.63
C GLN A 528 5.96 -16.86 32.90
N PRO A 529 5.42 -16.16 33.92
CA PRO A 529 5.99 -14.89 34.36
C PRO A 529 7.46 -15.04 34.75
N VAL A 530 8.28 -14.10 34.29
CA VAL A 530 9.70 -13.98 34.66
C VAL A 530 9.87 -13.06 35.86
N THR A 531 10.93 -13.29 36.63
CA THR A 531 11.34 -12.35 37.70
C THR A 531 12.30 -11.32 37.12
N CYS A 532 11.88 -10.06 37.06
CA CYS A 532 12.73 -8.97 36.59
C CYS A 532 13.85 -8.70 37.60
N GLN A 533 15.09 -9.05 37.24
CA GLN A 533 16.29 -8.74 38.05
C GLN A 533 16.62 -7.25 38.00
N GLU A 534 16.42 -6.65 36.84
CA GLU A 534 16.61 -5.23 36.56
C GLU A 534 15.42 -4.74 35.75
N ILE A 535 14.98 -3.49 36.01
CA ILE A 535 13.95 -2.83 35.21
C ILE A 535 14.68 -1.97 34.19
N LYS A 536 14.45 -2.26 32.91
CA LYS A 536 14.95 -1.42 31.81
C LYS A 536 14.11 -0.15 31.74
N GLU A 537 14.76 1.00 31.89
CA GLU A 537 14.11 2.29 31.68
C GLU A 537 14.21 2.68 30.20
N PRO A 538 13.10 3.05 29.55
CA PRO A 538 13.13 3.44 28.15
C PRO A 538 13.86 4.78 27.97
N ILE A 539 14.35 5.02 26.76
CA ILE A 539 14.82 6.35 26.36
C ILE A 539 13.66 7.34 26.60
N PRO A 540 13.89 8.53 27.18
CA PRO A 540 12.83 9.50 27.36
C PRO A 540 12.15 9.80 26.03
N GLU A 541 10.82 9.78 26.03
CA GLU A 541 10.03 10.21 24.88
C GLU A 541 10.48 11.63 24.50
N ALA A 542 11.01 11.79 23.29
CA ALA A 542 11.41 13.11 22.81
C ALA A 542 10.17 14.01 22.87
N VAL A 543 10.28 15.19 23.49
CA VAL A 543 9.25 16.23 23.51
C VAL A 543 9.18 16.85 22.11
N ASN A 544 8.79 16.06 21.12
CA ASN A 544 8.29 16.60 19.88
C ASN A 544 6.96 17.24 20.26
N ASN A 545 6.80 18.52 19.94
CA ASN A 545 5.53 19.23 20.04
C ASN A 545 4.53 18.56 19.08
N MET A 546 4.03 17.38 19.41
CA MET A 546 2.85 16.75 18.83
C MET A 546 1.65 17.46 19.43
N ARG A 547 1.54 18.77 19.12
CA ARG A 547 0.23 19.42 19.08
C ARG A 547 -0.42 18.92 17.79
N ASP A 548 -1.58 18.30 17.98
CA ASP A 548 -2.59 18.02 16.97
C ASP A 548 -2.23 17.00 15.88
N ASN A 549 -2.57 15.74 16.13
CA ASN A 549 -2.96 14.82 15.06
C ASN A 549 -4.50 14.76 14.88
N ASP A 550 -5.23 15.78 15.32
CA ASP A 550 -6.68 15.87 15.10
C ASP A 550 -7.22 17.28 14.77
N GLN A 551 -6.35 18.28 14.53
CA GLN A 551 -6.76 19.57 13.97
C GLN A 551 -5.72 20.13 12.97
N THR A 552 -6.06 20.06 11.68
CA THR A 552 -5.60 20.93 10.58
C THR A 552 -4.09 21.24 10.52
N ASP A 553 -3.29 20.40 9.86
CA ASP A 553 -1.98 20.82 9.36
C ASP A 553 -2.12 21.55 8.01
N ASN A 554 -2.29 22.86 8.10
CA ASN A 554 -1.89 23.81 7.07
C ASN A 554 -0.88 24.75 7.73
N SER A 555 0.39 24.34 7.87
CA SER A 555 1.56 25.13 7.51
C SER A 555 2.79 24.70 8.32
N ILE A 556 3.69 23.96 7.70
CA ILE A 556 5.11 24.01 8.06
C ILE A 556 5.85 24.55 6.84
N ASN A 557 6.30 25.80 6.95
CA ASN A 557 7.12 26.47 5.95
C ASN A 557 8.46 25.76 5.86
N PHE A 558 8.69 25.05 4.75
CA PHE A 558 10.05 24.78 4.28
C PHE A 558 10.62 26.10 3.73
N GLU A 559 11.69 26.60 4.35
CA GLU A 559 12.55 27.56 3.67
C GLU A 559 13.15 26.87 2.43
N PRO A 560 12.96 27.42 1.22
CA PRO A 560 13.55 26.84 0.03
C PRO A 560 15.07 27.04 0.08
N ILE A 561 15.81 25.94 -0.03
CA ILE A 561 17.20 25.97 -0.44
C ILE A 561 17.21 26.60 -1.84
N ASN A 562 17.84 27.76 -1.95
CA ASN A 562 17.97 28.54 -3.18
C ASN A 562 18.78 27.77 -4.22
N ASP A 563 18.13 26.98 -5.07
CA ASP A 563 18.64 26.69 -6.41
C ASP A 563 18.15 27.78 -7.36
N ALA A 564 18.96 28.84 -7.44
CA ALA A 564 18.81 29.88 -8.44
C ALA A 564 19.11 29.31 -9.83
N ASN A 565 18.05 28.97 -10.58
CA ASN A 565 17.82 29.25 -12.01
C ASN A 565 16.97 28.16 -12.68
N VAL A 566 15.66 28.16 -12.43
CA VAL A 566 14.70 27.64 -13.41
C VAL A 566 13.60 28.69 -13.57
N VAL A 567 13.66 29.40 -14.70
CA VAL A 567 12.66 30.38 -15.11
C VAL A 567 11.36 29.62 -15.40
N ASN A 568 10.37 29.79 -14.53
CA ASN A 568 9.03 29.28 -14.72
C ASN A 568 8.36 30.05 -15.88
N THR A 569 8.06 29.36 -16.98
CA THR A 569 7.26 29.90 -18.09
C THR A 569 6.16 28.91 -18.44
N ASP A 570 5.12 28.86 -17.60
CA ASP A 570 3.82 28.31 -17.99
C ASP A 570 3.20 29.20 -19.07
N VAL A 571 3.58 28.95 -20.33
CA VAL A 571 2.82 29.41 -21.48
C VAL A 571 2.26 28.18 -22.18
N TRP A 572 0.96 28.03 -22.07
CA TRP A 572 0.17 26.95 -22.67
C TRP A 572 0.52 26.81 -24.17
N PRO A 573 1.07 25.67 -24.63
CA PRO A 573 1.53 25.50 -26.02
C PRO A 573 0.42 25.73 -27.06
N GLY A 574 -0.84 25.42 -26.71
CA GLY A 574 -1.99 25.59 -27.60
C GLY A 574 -2.37 27.06 -27.88
N MET A 575 -2.19 27.97 -26.92
CA MET A 575 -2.47 29.41 -27.12
C MET A 575 -1.42 30.05 -28.03
N LEU A 576 -0.14 29.74 -27.85
CA LEU A 576 0.96 30.26 -28.68
C LEU A 576 0.83 29.86 -30.16
N LEU A 577 0.41 28.62 -30.44
CA LEU A 577 0.21 28.12 -31.81
C LEU A 577 -1.01 28.76 -32.49
N GLY A 578 -2.10 28.97 -31.75
CA GLY A 578 -3.28 29.69 -32.24
C GLY A 578 -2.99 31.15 -32.60
N PHE A 579 -2.22 31.86 -31.77
CA PHE A 579 -1.73 33.20 -32.09
C PHE A 579 -0.78 33.20 -33.29
N GLY A 580 0.10 32.20 -33.42
CA GLY A 580 0.98 32.04 -34.57
C GLY A 580 0.24 31.89 -35.90
N PHE A 581 -0.85 31.12 -35.93
CA PHE A 581 -1.70 30.96 -37.10
C PHE A 581 -2.45 32.28 -37.44
N ALA A 582 -3.03 32.94 -36.44
CA ALA A 582 -3.74 34.21 -36.63
C ALA A 582 -2.82 35.33 -37.13
N ILE A 583 -1.62 35.46 -36.55
CA ILE A 583 -0.60 36.43 -36.97
C ILE A 583 -0.16 36.15 -38.40
N SER A 584 0.02 34.88 -38.77
CA SER A 584 0.41 34.50 -40.14
C SER A 584 -0.66 34.86 -41.19
N LEU A 585 -1.94 34.69 -40.87
CA LEU A 585 -3.05 35.14 -41.72
C LEU A 585 -3.13 36.66 -41.83
N ILE A 586 -2.86 37.39 -40.75
CA ILE A 586 -2.81 38.86 -40.75
C ILE A 586 -1.64 39.35 -41.61
N ILE A 587 -0.46 38.73 -41.50
CA ILE A 587 0.71 39.06 -42.33
C ILE A 587 0.43 38.77 -43.81
N LEU A 588 -0.19 37.63 -44.12
CA LEU A 588 -0.56 37.28 -45.50
C LEU A 588 -1.63 38.23 -46.06
N GLY A 589 -2.65 38.54 -45.27
CA GLY A 589 -3.70 39.52 -45.61
C GLY A 589 -3.14 40.92 -45.81
N GLY A 590 -2.25 41.36 -44.91
CA GLY A 590 -1.51 42.62 -45.00
C GLY A 590 -0.62 42.70 -46.24
N TYR A 591 0.10 41.63 -46.58
CA TYR A 591 0.91 41.55 -47.80
C TYR A 591 0.05 41.69 -49.06
N ILE A 592 -1.10 41.02 -49.11
CA ILE A 592 -2.07 41.14 -50.22
C ILE A 592 -2.67 42.55 -50.28
N LEU A 593 -2.97 43.17 -49.13
CA LEU A 593 -3.54 44.50 -49.04
C LEU A 593 -2.53 45.59 -49.45
N ILE A 594 -1.26 45.49 -49.02
CA ILE A 594 -0.18 46.40 -49.41
C ILE A 594 0.05 46.35 -50.92
N ILE A 595 0.03 45.15 -51.52
CA ILE A 595 0.13 45.00 -52.99
C ILE A 595 -1.08 45.66 -53.69
N LYS A 596 -2.30 45.46 -53.17
CA LYS A 596 -3.50 46.12 -53.73
C LYS A 596 -3.45 47.64 -53.58
N LEU A 597 -2.96 48.15 -52.46
CA LEU A 597 -2.81 49.59 -52.21
C LEU A 597 -1.68 50.22 -53.03
N ASP A 598 -0.56 49.53 -53.28
CA ASP A 598 0.54 50.01 -54.14
C ASP A 598 0.14 50.05 -55.62
N VAL A 599 -0.77 49.17 -56.05
CA VAL A 599 -1.41 49.27 -57.38
C VAL A 599 -2.34 50.48 -57.45
N VAL A 600 -3.11 50.76 -56.40
CA VAL A 600 -4.05 51.91 -56.35
C VAL A 600 -3.32 53.25 -56.20
N SER A 601 -2.18 53.31 -55.50
CA SER A 601 -1.37 54.52 -55.36
C SER A 601 -0.69 54.90 -56.68
N LYS A 602 -0.21 53.91 -57.45
CA LYS A 602 0.34 54.10 -58.81
C LYS A 602 -0.72 54.47 -59.85
N LEU A 603 -2.00 54.22 -59.60
CA LEU A 603 -3.12 54.66 -60.45
C LEU A 603 -3.60 56.09 -60.15
N LYS A 604 -3.25 56.67 -59.00
CA LYS A 604 -3.70 58.02 -58.59
C LYS A 604 -2.73 59.15 -58.95
N SER A 605 -1.56 58.87 -59.51
CA SER A 605 -0.57 59.92 -59.80
C SER A 605 -0.63 60.52 -61.21
N HIS A 606 -1.51 60.10 -62.13
CA HIS A 606 -1.62 60.73 -63.45
C HIS A 606 -3.09 61.02 -63.86
N LYS A 607 -3.60 62.16 -63.38
CA LYS A 607 -4.70 62.91 -64.02
C LYS A 607 -4.30 64.38 -64.14
N GLN A 608 -3.63 64.72 -65.23
CA GLN A 608 -3.77 66.01 -65.91
C GLN A 608 -3.42 65.82 -67.39
N GLN A 609 -4.44 66.00 -68.22
CA GLN A 609 -4.43 66.07 -69.70
C GLN A 609 -3.82 67.41 -70.18
N PRO A 610 -3.72 67.70 -71.50
CA PRO A 610 -3.63 66.81 -72.69
C PRO A 610 -2.65 67.33 -73.78
N SER A 611 -2.00 66.42 -74.54
CA SER A 611 -1.86 66.53 -76.02
C SER A 611 -0.89 65.47 -76.57
N LEU A 612 -1.34 64.69 -77.57
CA LEU A 612 -0.58 63.81 -78.49
C LEU A 612 0.21 62.67 -77.83
N GLU A 613 0.41 61.49 -78.40
CA GLU A 613 -0.12 60.70 -79.51
C GLU A 613 0.55 59.34 -79.26
N ILE A 614 -0.20 58.24 -79.33
CA ILE A 614 0.34 56.87 -79.48
C ILE A 614 1.05 56.30 -78.23
N GLU A 615 0.80 55.00 -77.96
CA GLU A 615 1.51 54.15 -76.99
C GLU A 615 1.02 54.05 -75.52
N VAL A 616 -0.28 53.86 -75.26
CA VAL A 616 -0.74 53.29 -73.96
C VAL A 616 -1.93 52.33 -74.12
N LYS A 617 -1.84 51.36 -75.04
CA LYS A 617 -2.80 50.23 -75.09
C LYS A 617 -2.22 48.85 -74.79
N ASP A 618 -0.93 48.76 -74.40
CA ASP A 618 -0.24 47.48 -74.17
C ASP A 618 0.34 47.27 -72.75
N LYS A 619 -0.08 48.08 -71.77
CA LYS A 619 0.43 47.98 -70.37
C LYS A 619 -0.64 47.82 -69.28
N LEU A 620 -1.84 47.34 -69.63
CA LEU A 620 -2.93 47.14 -68.65
C LEU A 620 -3.47 45.71 -68.57
N GLN A 621 -2.64 44.72 -68.89
CA GLN A 621 -2.83 43.33 -68.46
C GLN A 621 -1.46 42.70 -68.13
N LYS A 622 -0.84 43.13 -67.03
CA LYS A 622 0.13 42.26 -66.34
C LYS A 622 -0.45 41.92 -64.98
N PRO A 623 -0.83 40.65 -64.73
CA PRO A 623 -1.19 40.26 -63.37
C PRO A 623 0.02 40.58 -62.49
N VAL A 624 -0.21 41.25 -61.37
CA VAL A 624 0.83 41.41 -60.35
C VAL A 624 1.29 39.99 -60.02
N LYS A 625 2.51 39.63 -60.43
CA LYS A 625 3.09 38.33 -60.10
C LYS A 625 3.34 38.37 -58.60
N LEU A 626 2.41 37.80 -57.81
CA LEU A 626 2.75 37.39 -56.46
C LEU A 626 4.02 36.55 -56.57
N ASN A 627 5.03 36.86 -55.77
CA ASN A 627 6.22 36.04 -55.73
C ASN A 627 5.77 34.65 -55.26
N LYS A 628 5.66 33.70 -56.21
CA LYS A 628 5.12 32.37 -55.96
C LYS A 628 5.87 31.68 -54.84
N GLN A 629 7.17 31.92 -54.70
CA GLN A 629 7.97 31.36 -53.61
C GLN A 629 7.53 31.92 -52.25
N VAL A 630 7.28 33.23 -52.14
CA VAL A 630 6.84 33.85 -50.88
C VAL A 630 5.43 33.41 -50.49
N VAL A 631 4.51 33.30 -51.45
CA VAL A 631 3.15 32.79 -51.20
C VAL A 631 3.18 31.32 -50.80
N VAL A 632 3.98 30.50 -51.48
CA VAL A 632 4.12 29.07 -51.16
C VAL A 632 4.74 28.89 -49.77
N ILE A 633 5.77 29.66 -49.42
CA ILE A 633 6.39 29.61 -48.09
C ILE A 633 5.40 30.03 -47.00
N LEU A 634 4.70 31.16 -47.17
CA LEU A 634 3.72 31.63 -46.18
C LEU A 634 2.52 30.67 -46.06
N SER A 635 2.07 30.08 -47.17
CA SER A 635 0.99 29.08 -47.17
C SER A 635 1.44 27.78 -46.49
N ALA A 636 2.70 27.35 -46.69
CA ALA A 636 3.27 26.18 -46.04
C ALA A 636 3.42 26.40 -44.52
N ILE A 637 3.87 27.58 -44.08
CA ILE A 637 3.96 27.95 -42.66
C ILE A 637 2.57 27.96 -42.02
N CYS A 638 1.56 28.56 -42.67
CA CYS A 638 0.17 28.48 -42.21
C CYS A 638 -0.35 27.04 -42.11
N GLY A 639 -0.05 26.19 -43.09
CA GLY A 639 -0.45 24.79 -43.09
C GLY A 639 0.17 23.99 -41.94
N ILE A 640 1.46 24.19 -41.68
CA ILE A 640 2.17 23.53 -40.56
C ILE A 640 1.59 24.00 -39.22
N LEU A 641 1.38 25.30 -39.03
CA LEU A 641 0.80 25.84 -37.80
C LEU A 641 -0.65 25.37 -37.59
N PHE A 642 -1.44 25.23 -38.66
CA PHE A 642 -2.79 24.69 -38.59
C PHE A 642 -2.81 23.21 -38.17
N VAL A 643 -1.93 22.39 -38.76
CA VAL A 643 -1.80 20.97 -38.38
C VAL A 643 -1.33 20.84 -36.93
N LEU A 644 -0.35 21.63 -36.49
CA LEU A 644 0.11 21.63 -35.10
C LEU A 644 -0.99 22.11 -34.14
N THR A 645 -1.83 23.05 -34.55
CA THR A 645 -2.99 23.49 -33.75
C THR A 645 -4.04 22.38 -33.66
N ILE A 646 -4.33 21.68 -34.76
CA ILE A 646 -5.25 20.53 -34.73
C ILE A 646 -4.69 19.41 -33.86
N ILE A 647 -3.40 19.08 -33.97
CA ILE A 647 -2.75 18.07 -33.13
C ILE A 647 -2.84 18.48 -31.66
N SER A 648 -2.56 19.74 -31.33
CA SER A 648 -2.70 20.26 -29.96
C SER A 648 -4.15 20.19 -29.46
N VAL A 649 -5.13 20.55 -30.28
CA VAL A 649 -6.57 20.46 -29.92
C VAL A 649 -7.01 19.01 -29.77
N VAL A 650 -6.58 18.09 -30.62
CA VAL A 650 -6.93 16.65 -30.53
C VAL A 650 -6.30 15.99 -29.31
N ILE A 651 -5.06 16.36 -28.96
CA ILE A 651 -4.42 15.92 -27.72
C ILE A 651 -5.16 16.50 -26.50
N ASN A 652 -5.63 17.75 -26.57
CA ASN A 652 -6.35 18.38 -25.45
C ASN A 652 -7.81 17.90 -25.31
N VAL A 653 -8.49 17.59 -26.42
CA VAL A 653 -9.87 17.06 -26.41
C VAL A 653 -9.90 15.61 -25.91
N LYS A 654 -8.85 14.82 -26.16
CA LYS A 654 -8.70 13.49 -25.52
C LYS A 654 -8.50 13.58 -24.00
N ASN A 655 -7.96 14.70 -23.49
CA ASN A 655 -7.74 14.92 -22.06
C ASN A 655 -8.92 15.60 -21.34
N GLN A 656 -10.02 15.94 -22.02
CA GLN A 656 -11.16 16.68 -21.44
C GLN A 656 -12.53 16.01 -21.61
N GLN A 657 -12.60 14.75 -22.04
CA GLN A 657 -13.90 14.08 -22.20
C GLN A 657 -14.45 13.34 -20.97
N GLU A 658 -13.88 13.54 -19.78
CA GLU A 658 -14.56 13.18 -18.52
C GLU A 658 -14.60 14.40 -17.56
N PHE A 659 -15.82 14.82 -17.20
CA PHE A 659 -16.26 15.92 -16.30
C PHE A 659 -16.27 17.37 -16.88
N SER A 660 -17.31 18.23 -16.84
CA SER A 660 -18.63 18.22 -16.15
C SER A 660 -19.59 19.41 -16.56
N PHE A 661 -20.91 19.16 -16.57
CA PHE A 661 -22.13 19.97 -16.19
C PHE A 661 -22.69 21.29 -16.86
N THR A 662 -24.05 21.27 -17.02
CA THR A 662 -25.13 22.33 -16.92
C THR A 662 -25.90 22.92 -18.14
N ASP A 663 -27.23 22.74 -18.08
CA ASP A 663 -28.44 23.55 -18.44
C ASP A 663 -28.79 24.16 -19.84
N GLN A 664 -29.89 23.59 -20.40
CA GLN A 664 -31.08 24.12 -21.14
C GLN A 664 -30.98 25.15 -22.30
N PRO A 665 -31.87 25.02 -23.34
CA PRO A 665 -33.16 25.73 -23.31
C PRO A 665 -34.40 24.94 -23.83
N ASN A 666 -35.56 25.38 -23.33
CA ASN A 666 -36.94 24.93 -23.61
C ASN A 666 -37.37 24.96 -25.10
N GLN A 667 -38.21 24.01 -25.49
CA GLN A 667 -39.37 24.22 -26.38
C GLN A 667 -40.49 23.20 -26.12
N GLU A 668 -41.73 23.69 -26.20
CA GLU A 668 -42.99 23.18 -25.65
C GLU A 668 -43.74 22.10 -26.47
N LEU A 669 -44.80 21.56 -25.81
CA LEU A 669 -46.01 20.84 -26.29
C LEU A 669 -45.89 19.30 -26.27
N ASN A 670 -46.72 18.49 -25.59
CA ASN A 670 -48.09 18.64 -25.10
C ASN A 670 -48.40 17.62 -23.98
N GLU A 671 -49.35 17.99 -23.12
CA GLU A 671 -49.97 17.19 -22.05
C GLU A 671 -50.65 15.90 -22.55
N THR A 672 -50.61 14.83 -21.75
CA THR A 672 -51.82 14.20 -21.17
C THR A 672 -51.48 13.05 -20.18
N SER A 673 -51.87 13.29 -18.92
CA SER A 673 -52.35 12.38 -17.87
C SER A 673 -52.12 10.85 -17.95
N GLY A 674 -51.53 10.27 -16.88
CA GLY A 674 -51.66 8.85 -16.57
C GLY A 674 -50.66 8.32 -15.54
N ASP A 675 -50.97 8.53 -14.26
CA ASP A 675 -50.32 8.03 -13.04
C ASP A 675 -49.81 6.56 -13.11
N LYS A 676 -48.49 6.36 -12.95
CA LYS A 676 -47.86 5.17 -12.34
C LYS A 676 -46.52 5.56 -11.70
N THR A 677 -46.51 5.71 -10.39
CA THR A 677 -45.31 5.74 -9.54
C THR A 677 -44.37 4.56 -9.84
N LYS A 678 -43.16 4.84 -10.31
CA LYS A 678 -42.06 3.86 -10.42
C LYS A 678 -41.08 4.15 -9.28
N GLN A 679 -41.02 3.22 -8.32
CA GLN A 679 -40.06 3.19 -7.22
C GLN A 679 -38.63 3.27 -7.76
N ILE A 680 -37.83 4.17 -7.18
CA ILE A 680 -36.37 4.15 -7.24
C ILE A 680 -35.94 3.11 -6.19
N GLY A 681 -35.32 2.02 -6.64
CA GLY A 681 -34.84 0.95 -5.78
C GLY A 681 -33.43 1.24 -5.26
N CYS A 682 -33.24 1.10 -3.95
CA CYS A 682 -31.93 0.93 -3.31
C CYS A 682 -31.50 -0.54 -3.48
N GLY A 683 -30.27 -0.79 -3.95
CA GLY A 683 -29.66 -2.13 -4.02
C GLY A 683 -28.69 -2.27 -2.85
N ASN A 684 -28.88 -3.25 -1.98
CA ASN A 684 -28.53 -4.66 -2.10
C ASN A 684 -29.79 -5.54 -1.91
N ASN A 685 -30.23 -6.25 -2.96
CA ASN A 685 -31.50 -7.01 -3.04
C ASN A 685 -31.60 -8.25 -2.12
N ILE A 686 -31.08 -8.22 -0.89
CA ILE A 686 -31.16 -9.33 0.05
C ILE A 686 -31.83 -8.81 1.32
N CYS A 687 -33.12 -9.15 1.49
CA CYS A 687 -33.71 -9.19 2.84
C CYS A 687 -33.42 -10.57 3.40
N GLU A 688 -33.03 -10.66 4.68
CA GLU A 688 -32.59 -11.90 5.32
C GLU A 688 -33.70 -12.51 6.19
N PRO A 689 -34.56 -13.40 5.65
CA PRO A 689 -35.69 -13.97 6.39
C PRO A 689 -35.25 -14.85 7.58
N ASP A 690 -34.02 -15.37 7.55
CA ASP A 690 -33.46 -16.21 8.62
C ASP A 690 -33.11 -15.40 9.88
N TYR A 691 -33.10 -14.06 9.80
CA TYR A 691 -32.89 -13.14 10.93
C TYR A 691 -34.14 -12.33 11.30
N GLY A 692 -35.32 -12.72 10.81
CA GLY A 692 -36.60 -12.08 11.17
C GLY A 692 -36.94 -10.83 10.37
N GLU A 693 -36.23 -10.57 9.27
CA GLU A 693 -36.55 -9.50 8.34
C GLU A 693 -37.75 -9.85 7.47
N THR A 694 -38.69 -8.92 7.37
CA THR A 694 -39.85 -8.98 6.49
C THR A 694 -39.76 -7.86 5.47
N LYS A 695 -40.55 -8.00 4.39
CA LYS A 695 -40.66 -6.99 3.33
C LYS A 695 -41.04 -5.58 3.83
N THR A 696 -41.53 -5.47 5.07
CA THR A 696 -42.02 -4.24 5.72
C THR A 696 -40.97 -3.53 6.58
N ASN A 697 -39.98 -4.24 7.13
CA ASN A 697 -38.90 -3.71 8.00
C ASN A 697 -37.52 -3.69 7.32
N CYS A 698 -37.38 -4.31 6.16
CA CYS A 698 -36.20 -4.19 5.29
C CYS A 698 -35.86 -2.72 4.90
N PRO A 699 -36.81 -1.75 4.79
CA PRO A 699 -36.48 -0.34 4.53
C PRO A 699 -36.09 0.50 5.75
N SER A 700 -36.16 -0.02 6.99
CA SER A 700 -35.89 0.77 8.21
C SER A 700 -34.41 0.92 8.55
N ASP A 701 -33.52 0.16 7.91
CA ASP A 701 -32.05 0.29 8.10
C ASP A 701 -31.43 1.41 7.25
N CYS A 702 -32.26 2.18 6.55
CA CYS A 702 -31.85 3.34 5.76
C CYS A 702 -32.46 4.64 6.31
N SER A 703 -32.01 5.09 7.49
CA SER A 703 -31.88 6.51 7.90
C SER A 703 -31.29 6.55 9.33
N ALA A 704 -30.35 7.42 9.69
CA ALA A 704 -30.08 8.77 9.21
C ALA A 704 -28.59 9.05 9.12
N GLY A 705 -28.20 9.76 8.06
CA GLY A 705 -26.90 10.41 7.98
C GLY A 705 -26.78 11.61 8.93
N ASN A 706 -25.57 11.83 9.40
CA ASN A 706 -24.77 13.00 9.07
C ASN A 706 -23.32 12.58 8.94
#